data_AF-A0A815JD89-F1
#
_entry.id   AF-A0A815JD89-F1
#
_cell.length_a   1.000
_cell.length_b   1.000
_cell.length_c   1.000
_cell.angle_alpha   90.00
_cell.angle_beta   90.00
_cell.angle_gamma   90.00
#
_symmetry.space_group_name_H-M   'P 1'
#
loop_
_entity.id
_entity.type
_entity.pdbx_description
1 polymer ?
#
loop_
_entity_poly.entity_id
_entity_poly.type
_entity_poly.pdbx_seq_one_letter_code
_entity_poly.pdbx_strand_id
1 'polypeptide(L)'
;MRRILKLPPLKITPDQPYRTAVYSLSKIDQFVKCFDKRNRSETDLNRSSSENLWDIAEKSYFTTSERHWLTYELLSRIKGKIITNSCVSSEQNLSNTYKYFGIRQLISHGIFDSCFPLHEKLDYSISNDRVKLRTTWATICKCLKLQPIDLIRSYMGEKVAFYFAAMGSYTIALILPSIVGVIVFIYGVASVTSDRPTSDICGSFGHNTDMCPLCDKTCSFWKLSDSCVYAQISYVFDNVATVIFAILMSIWARGFVEGWKRGQSELQCRWDSIDFHECNEPIRPDFEKQVRSKRKNIKTGRKESHVSIEQKLPKILLSISVVLLMCDPAGCMVELSIQLLIIMVGKQIVNTVIEYGLPFLSSRKLCKNTDENKKQWEIDNQLDVFDWQMLLPEYLEMTIQFGFITLFVAAFPLAPLFALLNNILEIRFDAWKLLTRYRRPVLHKAANIGIWTAILSSISYFAVLTNGAVIAWTSEFIPKLAYQIIEGKGTSLDGYVNWTLSLFPISDYNRTGTMNPNIPSNLTYCRYRDFRESIGPNYNYTSLYWHIIAARLAFMIIFENVIYLIVYLVELMVPDVSSHVQEAIDRQRYSEQSHRDSPPKTPSAVKEQHVIKNHKHLFLCIEAVSEGTSAPITNFLITIEDRDPKCASLTRILETIFLEAWYPIIVVTNSREIKQN
;
A
#
# COMPACT_ATOMS: atom_id res chain seq x y z
N MET A 1 39.33 -19.90 24.50
CA MET A 1 40.28 -19.22 23.60
C MET A 1 39.64 -18.98 22.24
N ARG A 2 39.21 -17.76 21.93
CA ARG A 2 39.48 -17.03 20.68
C ARG A 2 39.01 -15.58 20.92
N ARG A 3 39.95 -14.66 20.75
CA ARG A 3 40.02 -13.32 21.33
C ARG A 3 38.94 -12.40 20.76
N ILE A 4 38.15 -11.80 21.64
CA ILE A 4 37.42 -10.56 21.39
C ILE A 4 38.49 -9.46 21.29
N LEU A 5 38.76 -8.98 20.08
CA LEU A 5 39.53 -7.76 19.87
C LEU A 5 38.67 -6.59 20.38
N LYS A 6 38.85 -6.21 21.64
CA LYS A 6 38.43 -4.91 22.16
C LYS A 6 39.24 -3.85 21.41
N LEU A 7 38.62 -3.20 20.43
CA LEU A 7 39.16 -1.95 19.89
C LEU A 7 39.16 -0.90 21.02
N PRO A 8 40.27 -0.16 21.23
CA PRO A 8 40.30 0.93 22.20
C PRO A 8 39.38 2.09 21.76
N PRO A 9 38.94 2.96 22.69
CA PRO A 9 38.13 4.12 22.34
C PRO A 9 38.88 5.00 21.34
N LEU A 10 38.23 5.32 20.22
CA LEU A 10 38.77 6.25 19.22
C LEU A 10 39.03 7.61 19.89
N LYS A 11 40.31 7.98 20.00
CA LYS A 11 40.71 9.37 20.26
C LYS A 11 40.60 10.15 18.94
N ILE A 12 39.67 11.09 18.89
CA ILE A 12 39.58 12.09 17.83
C ILE A 12 40.62 13.16 18.18
N THR A 13 41.62 13.36 17.31
CA THR A 13 42.62 14.44 17.48
C THR A 13 42.47 15.48 16.37
N PRO A 14 42.67 16.78 16.70
CA PRO A 14 42.28 17.88 15.86
C PRO A 14 43.44 18.28 14.95
N ASP A 15 43.31 18.09 13.64
CA ASP A 15 44.12 18.83 12.68
C ASP A 15 43.39 18.99 11.34
N GLN A 16 43.23 20.25 10.94
CA GLN A 16 42.67 20.82 9.69
C GLN A 16 41.25 21.44 9.77
N PRO A 17 41.07 22.60 9.12
CA PRO A 17 40.05 23.59 9.50
C PRO A 17 38.64 23.26 9.01
N TYR A 18 37.69 23.67 9.84
CA TYR A 18 36.29 24.02 9.59
C TYR A 18 35.74 23.66 8.20
N ARG A 19 34.84 22.66 8.16
CA ARG A 19 33.84 22.57 7.09
C ARG A 19 32.55 23.21 7.59
N THR A 20 32.34 24.44 7.16
CA THR A 20 31.04 25.11 7.18
C THR A 20 29.99 24.19 6.56
N ALA A 21 28.98 23.81 7.34
CA ALA A 21 27.77 23.23 6.78
C ALA A 21 26.98 24.37 6.12
N VAL A 22 27.32 24.71 4.88
CA VAL A 22 26.52 25.65 4.09
C VAL A 22 25.24 24.91 3.68
N TYR A 23 24.17 25.11 4.44
CA TYR A 23 22.84 24.68 4.05
C TYR A 23 22.43 25.50 2.81
N SER A 24 22.38 24.84 1.65
CA SER A 24 21.80 25.44 0.45
C SER A 24 20.32 25.71 0.72
N LEU A 25 19.89 26.97 0.60
CA LEU A 25 18.50 27.46 0.75
C LEU A 25 17.49 26.59 0.02
N SER A 26 17.92 25.91 -1.03
CA SER A 26 17.30 24.75 -1.64
C SER A 26 16.50 23.78 -0.73
N LYS A 27 17.01 23.54 0.48
CA LYS A 27 16.45 22.62 1.49
C LYS A 27 15.63 23.34 2.57
N ILE A 28 15.75 24.67 2.67
CA ILE A 28 15.03 25.56 3.60
C ILE A 28 13.92 26.36 2.86
N ASP A 29 13.93 26.39 1.53
CA ASP A 29 12.90 27.02 0.69
C ASP A 29 11.56 26.29 0.86
N GLN A 30 11.60 24.98 1.10
CA GLN A 30 10.45 24.18 1.50
C GLN A 30 10.00 24.49 2.95
N PHE A 31 10.95 24.85 3.81
CA PHE A 31 10.70 25.24 5.20
C PHE A 31 10.03 26.62 5.28
N VAL A 32 10.49 27.61 4.52
CA VAL A 32 9.88 28.95 4.43
C VAL A 32 8.54 28.92 3.67
N LYS A 33 8.41 28.10 2.60
CA LYS A 33 7.12 27.88 1.93
C LYS A 33 6.08 27.18 2.83
N CYS A 34 6.51 26.28 3.72
CA CYS A 34 5.64 25.72 4.76
C CYS A 34 5.33 26.74 5.87
N PHE A 35 6.26 27.65 6.17
CA PHE A 35 6.11 28.70 7.19
C PHE A 35 5.04 29.74 6.80
N ASP A 36 4.93 30.11 5.53
CA ASP A 36 3.91 31.05 5.03
C ASP A 36 2.54 30.37 4.71
N LYS A 37 2.53 29.05 4.45
CA LYS A 37 1.29 28.28 4.18
C LYS A 37 0.48 27.92 5.43
N ARG A 38 1.13 27.59 6.54
CA ARG A 38 0.44 27.18 7.78
C ARG A 38 -0.30 28.33 8.47
N ASN A 39 0.08 29.58 8.21
CA ASN A 39 -0.62 30.78 8.66
C ASN A 39 -1.98 31.02 7.95
N ARG A 40 -2.40 30.14 7.03
CA ARG A 40 -3.58 30.36 6.17
C ARG A 40 -4.64 29.26 6.25
N SER A 41 -4.63 28.41 7.27
CA SER A 41 -5.80 27.54 7.53
C SER A 41 -6.97 28.39 8.00
N GLU A 42 -8.05 28.37 7.22
CA GLU A 42 -9.28 29.18 7.29
C GLU A 42 -10.07 29.10 8.62
N THR A 43 -9.62 28.32 9.61
CA THR A 43 -10.24 28.23 10.94
C THR A 43 -9.74 29.26 11.94
N ASP A 44 -8.61 29.94 11.69
CA ASP A 44 -8.08 30.98 12.56
C ASP A 44 -8.29 32.42 12.03
N LEU A 45 -8.77 32.58 10.79
CA LEU A 45 -8.99 33.91 10.17
C LEU A 45 -10.16 34.69 10.77
N ASN A 46 -11.06 34.04 11.52
CA ASN A 46 -12.14 34.71 12.27
C ASN A 46 -11.77 35.00 13.74
N ARG A 47 -10.55 34.68 14.17
CA ARG A 47 -10.08 34.97 15.54
C ARG A 47 -9.07 36.12 15.51
N SER A 48 -9.61 37.33 15.38
CA SER A 48 -9.07 38.61 15.88
C SER A 48 -7.55 38.81 15.83
N SER A 49 -7.08 39.46 14.76
CA SER A 49 -6.44 40.79 14.74
C SER A 49 -5.61 41.35 15.93
N SER A 50 -5.04 40.56 16.85
CA SER A 50 -4.11 41.09 17.87
C SER A 50 -3.20 40.10 18.59
N GLU A 51 -2.98 38.87 18.11
CA GLU A 51 -2.02 37.97 18.76
C GLU A 51 -0.63 38.14 18.13
N ASN A 52 0.36 38.47 18.96
CA ASN A 52 1.74 38.62 18.52
C ASN A 52 2.26 37.27 18.04
N LEU A 53 3.18 37.26 17.06
CA LEU A 53 3.89 36.06 16.61
C LEU A 53 4.54 35.26 17.77
N TRP A 54 4.76 35.93 18.91
CA TRP A 54 5.27 35.38 20.17
C TRP A 54 4.22 34.60 20.98
N ASP A 55 2.93 34.92 20.89
CA ASP A 55 1.84 34.17 21.55
C ASP A 55 1.56 32.84 20.82
N ILE A 56 1.89 32.76 19.53
CA ILE A 56 1.83 31.53 18.73
C ILE A 56 3.01 30.59 19.06
N ALA A 57 4.18 31.13 19.44
CA ALA A 57 5.33 30.34 19.90
C ALA A 57 5.05 29.62 21.23
N GLU A 58 4.10 30.11 22.03
CA GLU A 58 3.70 29.47 23.30
C GLU A 58 2.94 28.14 23.09
N LYS A 59 2.39 27.90 21.88
CA LYS A 59 1.85 26.60 21.44
C LYS A 59 2.86 25.93 20.51
N SER A 60 3.52 24.85 20.96
CA SER A 60 4.47 24.01 20.19
C SER A 60 4.17 23.97 18.68
N TYR A 61 4.84 24.84 17.90
CA TYR A 61 4.56 25.07 16.48
C TYR A 61 4.81 23.83 15.60
N PHE A 62 5.80 23.03 15.99
CA PHE A 62 6.09 21.74 15.37
C PHE A 62 5.51 20.60 16.20
N THR A 63 4.83 19.67 15.52
CA THR A 63 4.47 18.40 16.12
C THR A 63 5.73 17.60 16.47
N THR A 64 5.65 16.71 17.46
CA THR A 64 6.77 15.83 17.83
C THR A 64 7.27 15.00 16.65
N SER A 65 6.38 14.55 15.76
CA SER A 65 6.75 13.81 14.56
C SER A 65 7.48 14.67 13.52
N GLU A 66 7.10 15.94 13.36
CA GLU A 66 7.81 16.89 12.48
C GLU A 66 9.21 17.19 12.99
N ARG A 67 9.39 17.35 14.32
CA ARG A 67 10.72 17.53 14.94
C ARG A 67 11.63 16.32 14.72
N HIS A 68 11.08 15.11 14.89
CA HIS A 68 11.79 13.87 14.62
C HIS A 68 12.20 13.75 13.14
N TRP A 69 11.29 14.07 12.22
CA TRP A 69 11.58 14.07 10.79
C TRP A 69 12.67 15.06 10.42
N LEU A 70 12.57 16.32 10.89
CA LEU A 70 13.58 17.34 10.63
C LEU A 70 14.96 16.88 11.11
N THR A 71 15.02 16.35 12.33
CA THR A 71 16.25 15.82 12.91
C THR A 71 16.81 14.66 12.10
N TYR A 72 15.97 13.71 11.68
CA TYR A 72 16.40 12.59 10.84
C TYR A 72 16.92 13.06 9.48
N GLU A 73 16.24 14.03 8.86
CA GLU A 73 16.64 14.56 7.56
C GLU A 73 18.00 15.26 7.64
N LEU A 74 18.26 16.00 8.73
CA LEU A 74 19.58 16.56 9.02
C LEU A 74 20.63 15.45 9.17
N LEU A 75 20.40 14.48 10.05
CA LEU A 75 21.33 13.36 10.31
C LEU A 75 21.63 12.54 9.05
N SER A 76 20.66 12.37 8.16
CA SER A 76 20.82 11.62 6.90
C SER A 76 21.70 12.35 5.87
N ARG A 77 21.92 13.66 6.04
CA ARG A 77 22.63 14.54 5.10
C ARG A 77 23.97 15.05 5.62
N ILE A 78 24.30 14.76 6.88
CA ILE A 78 25.59 15.12 7.47
C ILE A 78 26.71 14.48 6.65
N LYS A 79 27.73 15.27 6.33
CA LYS A 79 28.95 14.81 5.68
C LYS A 79 30.09 14.94 6.67
N GLY A 80 30.86 13.89 6.85
CA GLY A 80 32.05 13.95 7.68
C GLY A 80 33.19 13.09 7.16
N LYS A 81 34.28 13.11 7.91
CA LYS A 81 35.44 12.25 7.71
C LYS A 81 35.66 11.47 9.00
N ILE A 82 35.84 10.16 8.88
CA ILE A 82 36.34 9.32 9.96
C ILE A 82 37.82 9.08 9.68
N ILE A 83 38.64 9.37 10.69
CA ILE A 83 40.08 9.05 10.67
C ILE A 83 40.22 7.78 11.48
N THR A 84 40.55 6.67 10.83
CA THR A 84 40.89 5.43 11.54
C THR A 84 42.41 5.34 11.64
N ASN A 85 42.94 5.38 12.85
CA ASN A 85 44.33 5.02 13.08
C ASN A 85 44.40 3.49 13.17
N SER A 86 44.87 2.84 12.11
CA SER A 86 45.24 1.43 12.19
C SER A 86 46.55 1.33 12.97
N CYS A 87 46.47 0.89 14.23
CA CYS A 87 47.65 0.48 14.97
C CYS A 87 48.15 -0.86 14.38
N VAL A 88 48.89 -0.79 13.29
CA VAL A 88 49.75 -1.89 12.83
C VAL A 88 51.16 -1.56 13.28
N SER A 89 51.71 -2.44 14.10
CA SER A 89 53.07 -2.40 14.60
C SER A 89 54.09 -2.62 13.47
N SER A 90 54.38 -1.57 12.70
CA SER A 90 55.68 -1.23 12.11
C SER A 90 55.52 -0.04 11.14
N GLU A 91 56.20 1.07 11.48
CA GLU A 91 56.70 2.19 10.66
C GLU A 91 55.97 2.76 9.41
N GLN A 92 54.68 2.50 9.18
CA GLN A 92 53.90 3.28 8.21
C GLN A 92 52.52 3.66 8.77
N ASN A 93 52.41 4.89 9.29
CA ASN A 93 51.15 5.53 9.66
C ASN A 93 50.35 5.89 8.40
N LEU A 94 49.67 4.92 7.80
CA LEU A 94 48.71 5.17 6.73
C LEU A 94 47.35 5.55 7.34
N SER A 95 47.12 6.85 7.55
CA SER A 95 45.83 7.36 8.04
C SER A 95 44.77 7.29 6.94
N ASN A 96 44.06 6.17 6.87
CA ASN A 96 42.93 6.04 5.95
C ASN A 96 41.79 6.95 6.40
N THR A 97 41.57 8.02 5.63
CA THR A 97 40.50 8.99 5.86
C THR A 97 39.26 8.57 5.07
N TYR A 98 38.25 8.04 5.76
CA TYR A 98 36.99 7.64 5.15
C TYR A 98 35.99 8.80 5.17
N LYS A 99 35.57 9.27 4.00
CA LYS A 99 34.44 10.21 3.89
C LYS A 99 33.14 9.43 4.09
N TYR A 100 32.29 9.89 5.00
CA TYR A 100 30.95 9.33 5.18
C TYR A 100 29.86 10.34 4.80
N PHE A 101 28.73 9.82 4.35
CA PHE A 101 27.53 10.59 4.03
C PHE A 101 26.34 9.98 4.77
N GLY A 102 25.78 10.75 5.70
CA GLY A 102 24.59 10.42 6.44
C GLY A 102 24.78 9.37 7.53
N ILE A 103 23.80 9.32 8.43
CA ILE A 103 23.79 8.39 9.57
C ILE A 103 23.66 6.92 9.17
N ARG A 104 23.01 6.60 8.03
CA ARG A 104 22.83 5.21 7.56
C ARG A 104 24.16 4.51 7.29
N GLN A 105 25.15 5.23 6.79
CA GLN A 105 26.47 4.66 6.55
C GLN A 105 27.19 4.35 7.87
N LEU A 106 27.05 5.22 8.87
CA LEU A 106 27.62 5.00 10.20
C LEU A 106 27.01 3.76 10.87
N ILE A 107 25.70 3.55 10.67
CA ILE A 107 25.01 2.33 11.11
C ILE A 107 25.49 1.11 10.33
N SER A 108 25.56 1.19 9.00
CA SER A 108 25.98 0.05 8.17
C SER A 108 27.43 -0.39 8.41
N HIS A 109 28.29 0.52 8.88
CA HIS A 109 29.68 0.23 9.25
C HIS A 109 29.81 -0.20 10.71
N GLY A 110 28.70 -0.30 11.46
CA GLY A 110 28.68 -0.71 12.87
C GLY A 110 29.25 0.33 13.85
N ILE A 111 29.35 1.60 13.44
CA ILE A 111 29.80 2.70 14.33
C ILE A 111 28.66 3.11 15.27
N PHE A 112 27.45 3.18 14.72
CA PHE A 112 26.23 3.31 15.51
C PHE A 112 25.42 2.01 15.40
N ASP A 113 24.82 1.58 16.50
CA ASP A 113 23.96 0.40 16.51
C ASP A 113 22.62 0.69 15.82
N SER A 114 21.94 1.77 16.22
CA SER A 114 20.69 2.19 15.59
C SER A 114 20.37 3.67 15.81
N CYS A 115 19.44 4.20 14.98
CA CYS A 115 18.92 5.55 15.08
C CYS A 115 17.41 5.51 14.83
N PHE A 116 16.60 5.92 15.80
CA PHE A 116 15.14 5.86 15.70
C PHE A 116 14.49 6.95 16.58
N PRO A 117 13.30 7.45 16.20
CA PRO A 117 12.56 8.37 17.03
C PRO A 117 11.93 7.65 18.23
N LEU A 118 11.78 8.36 19.34
CA LEU A 118 11.21 7.79 20.56
C LEU A 118 9.68 7.81 20.53
N HIS A 119 9.08 6.77 21.12
CA HIS A 119 7.67 6.78 21.44
C HIS A 119 7.39 7.55 22.74
N GLU A 120 6.17 8.07 22.84
CA GLU A 120 5.65 8.51 24.13
C GLU A 120 5.40 7.30 25.05
N LYS A 121 5.54 7.52 26.36
CA LYS A 121 5.32 6.48 27.37
C LYS A 121 3.89 5.95 27.27
N LEU A 122 3.75 4.62 27.24
CA LEU A 122 2.46 3.93 27.24
C LEU A 122 1.96 3.76 28.68
N ASP A 123 1.64 4.89 29.32
CA ASP A 123 1.12 4.93 30.68
C ASP A 123 -0.35 5.34 30.64
N TYR A 124 -1.25 4.45 31.06
CA TYR A 124 -2.70 4.70 31.04
C TYR A 124 -3.15 5.77 32.05
N SER A 125 -2.29 6.16 32.99
CA SER A 125 -2.55 7.28 33.90
C SER A 125 -2.32 8.64 33.24
N ILE A 126 -1.55 8.69 32.13
CA ILE A 126 -1.17 9.91 31.43
C ILE A 126 -1.86 9.97 30.06
N SER A 127 -2.55 11.07 29.78
CA SER A 127 -3.22 11.29 28.49
C SER A 127 -2.25 11.73 27.39
N ASN A 128 -1.51 10.76 26.83
CA ASN A 128 -0.60 10.93 25.69
C ASN A 128 -1.25 10.50 24.36
N ASP A 129 -0.71 10.94 23.22
CA ASP A 129 -1.29 10.63 21.90
C ASP A 129 -1.16 9.13 21.59
N ARG A 130 -0.08 8.48 22.02
CA ARG A 130 0.07 7.01 21.95
C ARG A 130 -1.02 6.27 22.73
N VAL A 131 -1.36 6.76 23.92
CA VAL A 131 -2.37 6.16 24.80
C VAL A 131 -3.77 6.36 24.22
N LYS A 132 -4.06 7.55 23.69
CA LYS A 132 -5.30 7.82 22.94
C LYS A 132 -5.45 6.89 21.74
N LEU A 133 -4.41 6.75 20.92
CA LEU A 133 -4.42 5.83 19.76
C LEU A 133 -4.61 4.36 20.20
N ARG A 134 -3.96 3.94 21.29
CA ARG A 134 -4.09 2.57 21.81
C ARG A 134 -5.50 2.24 22.31
N THR A 135 -6.13 3.17 23.02
CA THR A 135 -7.43 2.99 23.68
C THR A 135 -8.62 3.21 22.74
N THR A 136 -8.52 4.16 21.80
CA THR A 136 -9.62 4.53 20.90
C THR A 136 -9.61 3.76 19.59
N TRP A 137 -8.44 3.37 19.08
CA TRP A 137 -8.28 2.83 17.73
C TRP A 137 -7.72 1.41 17.71
N ALA A 138 -6.55 1.16 18.32
CA ALA A 138 -5.86 -0.14 18.28
C ALA A 138 -6.40 -1.19 19.28
N THR A 139 -7.70 -1.17 19.58
CA THR A 139 -8.36 -2.11 20.48
C THR A 139 -9.49 -2.83 19.73
N ILE A 140 -9.49 -4.17 19.79
CA ILE A 140 -10.44 -5.04 19.07
C ILE A 140 -11.89 -4.69 19.45
N CYS A 141 -12.18 -4.41 20.72
CA CYS A 141 -13.52 -4.04 21.19
C CYS A 141 -14.04 -2.70 20.63
N LYS A 142 -13.20 -1.93 19.92
CA LYS A 142 -13.59 -0.69 19.23
C LYS A 142 -13.67 -0.87 17.71
N CYS A 143 -13.83 -2.10 17.22
CA CYS A 143 -13.86 -2.45 15.79
C CYS A 143 -14.89 -1.68 14.96
N LEU A 144 -16.06 -1.34 15.54
CA LEU A 144 -17.11 -0.59 14.87
C LEU A 144 -16.92 0.94 14.88
N LYS A 145 -15.91 1.47 15.58
CA LYS A 145 -15.64 2.91 15.60
C LYS A 145 -14.84 3.34 14.37
N LEU A 146 -15.18 4.49 13.79
CA LEU A 146 -14.40 5.12 12.73
C LEU A 146 -12.95 5.40 13.17
N GLN A 147 -12.03 5.39 12.20
CA GLN A 147 -10.60 5.56 12.45
C GLN A 147 -10.24 7.05 12.63
N PRO A 148 -9.42 7.42 13.63
CA PRO A 148 -8.96 8.80 13.83
C PRO A 148 -7.76 9.12 12.92
N ILE A 149 -8.00 9.27 11.62
CA ILE A 149 -6.93 9.38 10.59
C ILE A 149 -6.00 10.58 10.84
N ASP A 150 -6.53 11.72 11.30
CA ASP A 150 -5.70 12.91 11.54
C ASP A 150 -4.73 12.72 12.73
N LEU A 151 -5.14 11.96 13.75
CA LEU A 151 -4.29 11.60 14.89
C LEU A 151 -3.23 10.55 14.49
N ILE A 152 -3.60 9.62 13.61
CA ILE A 152 -2.64 8.66 13.03
C ILE A 152 -1.59 9.41 12.23
N ARG A 153 -1.99 10.37 11.40
CA ARG A 153 -1.09 11.22 10.62
C ARG A 153 -0.13 12.01 11.51
N SER A 154 -0.65 12.68 12.55
CA SER A 154 0.20 13.49 13.43
C SER A 154 1.22 12.64 14.19
N TYR A 155 0.91 11.39 14.51
CA TYR A 155 1.79 10.50 15.28
C TYR A 155 2.77 9.66 14.44
N MET A 156 2.31 9.10 13.31
CA MET A 156 3.05 8.14 12.47
C MET A 156 3.45 8.69 11.09
N GLY A 157 2.89 9.82 10.67
CA GLY A 157 3.14 10.45 9.38
C GLY A 157 2.12 10.10 8.29
N GLU A 158 2.22 10.80 7.16
CA GLU A 158 1.26 10.76 6.06
C GLU A 158 1.23 9.40 5.35
N LYS A 159 2.38 8.77 5.11
CA LYS A 159 2.44 7.44 4.45
C LYS A 159 1.60 6.37 5.17
N VAL A 160 1.71 6.31 6.50
CA VAL A 160 0.94 5.36 7.32
C VAL A 160 -0.53 5.77 7.38
N ALA A 161 -0.81 7.07 7.47
CA ALA A 161 -2.19 7.57 7.48
C ALA A 161 -2.93 7.27 6.18
N PHE A 162 -2.29 7.42 5.01
CA PHE A 162 -2.88 7.07 3.72
C PHE A 162 -3.16 5.57 3.59
N TYR A 163 -2.31 4.71 4.16
CA TYR A 163 -2.58 3.27 4.21
C TYR A 163 -3.88 2.97 4.97
N PHE A 164 -4.01 3.46 6.20
CA PHE A 164 -5.21 3.23 7.00
C PHE A 164 -6.46 3.92 6.45
N ALA A 165 -6.30 5.07 5.79
CA ALA A 165 -7.38 5.72 5.08
C ALA A 165 -7.88 4.87 3.90
N ALA A 166 -6.96 4.29 3.11
CA ALA A 166 -7.29 3.41 2.00
C ALA A 166 -7.98 2.14 2.49
N MET A 167 -7.39 1.47 3.47
CA MET A 167 -7.93 0.25 4.07
C MET A 167 -9.30 0.49 4.71
N GLY A 168 -9.48 1.62 5.41
CA GLY A 168 -10.75 2.03 5.98
C GLY A 168 -11.83 2.27 4.92
N SER A 169 -11.49 3.02 3.87
CA SER A 169 -12.42 3.31 2.76
C SER A 169 -12.83 2.04 2.03
N TYR A 170 -11.87 1.14 1.81
CA TYR A 170 -12.10 -0.18 1.22
C TYR A 170 -13.03 -1.05 2.09
N THR A 171 -12.80 -1.09 3.40
CA THR A 171 -13.65 -1.83 4.35
C THR A 171 -15.08 -1.32 4.36
N ILE A 172 -15.27 0.01 4.35
CA ILE A 172 -16.61 0.61 4.27
C ILE A 172 -17.27 0.29 2.93
N ALA A 173 -16.53 0.38 1.82
CA ALA A 173 -17.05 0.09 0.49
C ALA A 173 -17.50 -1.37 0.32
N LEU A 174 -16.89 -2.32 1.05
CA LEU A 174 -17.24 -3.74 1.02
C LEU A 174 -18.59 -4.06 1.68
N ILE A 175 -19.11 -3.20 2.56
CA ILE A 175 -20.37 -3.47 3.30
C ILE A 175 -21.53 -3.80 2.35
N LEU A 176 -21.72 -3.00 1.29
CA LEU A 176 -22.80 -3.20 0.33
C LEU A 176 -22.63 -4.52 -0.46
N PRO A 177 -21.48 -4.80 -1.10
CA PRO A 177 -21.15 -6.11 -1.67
C PRO A 177 -21.38 -7.30 -0.74
N SER A 178 -21.00 -7.20 0.55
CA SER A 178 -21.18 -8.29 1.50
C SER A 178 -22.67 -8.59 1.74
N ILE A 179 -23.51 -7.56 1.86
CA ILE A 179 -24.96 -7.73 2.05
C ILE A 179 -25.58 -8.37 0.80
N VAL A 180 -25.30 -7.82 -0.38
CA VAL A 180 -25.85 -8.34 -1.65
C VAL A 180 -25.36 -9.77 -1.91
N GLY A 181 -24.08 -10.06 -1.66
CA GLY A 181 -23.51 -11.40 -1.83
C GLY A 181 -24.17 -12.45 -0.92
N VAL A 182 -24.48 -12.10 0.33
CA VAL A 182 -25.24 -12.97 1.25
C VAL A 182 -26.65 -13.21 0.75
N ILE A 183 -27.34 -12.18 0.26
CA ILE A 183 -28.70 -12.32 -0.32
C ILE A 183 -28.68 -13.27 -1.52
N VAL A 184 -27.71 -13.12 -2.42
CA VAL A 184 -27.52 -13.97 -3.61
C VAL A 184 -27.24 -15.42 -3.21
N PHE A 185 -26.40 -15.63 -2.19
CA PHE A 185 -26.12 -16.96 -1.66
C PHE A 185 -27.36 -17.62 -1.04
N ILE A 186 -28.10 -16.88 -0.20
CA ILE A 186 -29.36 -17.37 0.41
C ILE A 186 -30.38 -17.71 -0.69
N TYR A 187 -30.48 -16.88 -1.73
CA TYR A 187 -31.33 -17.17 -2.89
C TYR A 187 -30.95 -18.50 -3.54
N GLY A 188 -29.67 -18.71 -3.85
CA GLY A 188 -29.19 -19.95 -4.45
C GLY A 188 -29.47 -21.20 -3.61
N VAL A 189 -29.30 -21.11 -2.28
CA VAL A 189 -29.64 -22.20 -1.35
C VAL A 189 -31.15 -22.44 -1.28
N ALA A 190 -31.96 -21.39 -1.29
CA ALA A 190 -33.41 -21.50 -1.23
C ALA A 190 -34.03 -22.05 -2.54
N SER A 191 -33.42 -21.77 -3.69
CA SER A 191 -33.96 -22.16 -5.00
C SER A 191 -33.40 -23.47 -5.57
N VAL A 192 -32.39 -24.08 -4.93
CA VAL A 192 -31.71 -25.30 -5.44
C VAL A 192 -32.65 -26.48 -5.67
N THR A 193 -33.64 -26.67 -4.80
CA THR A 193 -34.61 -27.78 -4.92
C THR A 193 -35.63 -27.56 -6.03
N SER A 194 -35.79 -26.30 -6.48
CA SER A 194 -36.73 -25.93 -7.54
C SER A 194 -36.07 -25.90 -8.93
N ASP A 195 -34.75 -26.04 -9.02
CA ASP A 195 -34.01 -26.05 -10.27
C ASP A 195 -34.22 -27.36 -11.04
N ARG A 196 -34.72 -27.26 -12.29
CA ARG A 196 -35.05 -28.42 -13.13
C ARG A 196 -33.82 -29.27 -13.48
N PRO A 197 -32.70 -28.72 -14.00
CA PRO A 197 -31.49 -29.50 -14.27
C PRO A 197 -30.95 -30.25 -13.05
N THR A 198 -30.93 -29.60 -11.88
CA THR A 198 -30.50 -30.23 -10.63
C THR A 198 -31.45 -31.37 -10.24
N SER A 199 -32.76 -31.16 -10.35
CA SER A 199 -33.77 -32.19 -10.10
C SER A 199 -33.68 -33.36 -11.09
N ASP A 200 -33.32 -33.14 -12.35
CA ASP A 200 -33.16 -34.19 -13.37
C ASP A 200 -31.92 -35.06 -13.07
N ILE A 201 -30.82 -34.46 -12.61
CA ILE A 201 -29.59 -35.15 -12.20
C ILE A 201 -29.82 -35.98 -10.93
N CYS A 202 -30.52 -35.42 -9.94
CA CYS A 202 -30.79 -36.09 -8.67
C CYS A 202 -32.01 -37.06 -8.73
N GLY A 203 -32.80 -36.97 -9.79
CA GLY A 203 -34.06 -37.73 -9.95
C GLY A 203 -33.90 -39.06 -10.67
N SER A 204 -35.04 -39.60 -11.12
CA SER A 204 -35.11 -40.91 -11.80
C SER A 204 -34.30 -40.94 -13.10
N PHE A 205 -34.24 -39.83 -13.83
CA PHE A 205 -33.42 -39.72 -15.04
C PHE A 205 -31.93 -39.92 -14.74
N GLY A 206 -31.41 -39.29 -13.68
CA GLY A 206 -30.03 -39.47 -13.24
C GLY A 206 -29.69 -40.89 -12.80
N HIS A 207 -30.60 -41.56 -12.08
CA HIS A 207 -30.42 -42.96 -11.67
C HIS A 207 -30.40 -43.95 -12.85
N ASN A 208 -31.15 -43.64 -13.91
CA ASN A 208 -31.23 -44.48 -15.11
C ASN A 208 -30.17 -44.13 -16.17
N THR A 209 -29.32 -43.12 -15.93
CA THR A 209 -28.32 -42.67 -16.89
C THR A 209 -26.92 -43.13 -16.49
N ASP A 210 -26.33 -43.98 -17.33
CA ASP A 210 -24.94 -44.44 -17.20
C ASP A 210 -23.97 -43.50 -17.93
N MET A 211 -22.96 -43.03 -17.20
CA MET A 211 -21.93 -42.13 -17.69
C MET A 211 -20.65 -42.91 -18.03
N CYS A 212 -19.95 -42.48 -19.07
CA CYS A 212 -18.71 -43.11 -19.51
C CYS A 212 -17.59 -42.91 -18.45
N PRO A 213 -16.67 -43.89 -18.29
CA PRO A 213 -15.54 -43.78 -17.37
C PRO A 213 -14.59 -42.65 -17.79
N LEU A 214 -14.02 -41.96 -16.80
CA LEU A 214 -13.09 -40.84 -17.01
C LEU A 214 -11.62 -41.28 -17.17
N CYS A 215 -11.30 -42.57 -16.95
CA CYS A 215 -9.94 -43.10 -17.04
C CYS A 215 -9.87 -44.45 -17.75
N ASP A 216 -8.70 -44.76 -18.30
CA ASP A 216 -8.51 -45.84 -19.29
C ASP A 216 -8.53 -47.26 -18.70
N LYS A 217 -8.12 -47.45 -17.44
CA LYS A 217 -7.79 -48.79 -16.90
C LYS A 217 -8.60 -49.26 -15.69
N THR A 218 -8.88 -48.39 -14.73
CA THR A 218 -9.48 -48.80 -13.44
C THR A 218 -10.70 -47.98 -13.04
N CYS A 219 -11.36 -47.33 -13.99
CA CYS A 219 -12.61 -46.61 -13.74
C CYS A 219 -13.80 -47.46 -14.17
N SER A 220 -14.78 -47.62 -13.27
CA SER A 220 -16.08 -48.16 -13.63
C SER A 220 -16.95 -47.09 -14.28
N PHE A 221 -17.99 -47.54 -14.97
CA PHE A 221 -19.13 -46.69 -15.30
C PHE A 221 -19.75 -46.17 -14.00
N TRP A 222 -20.25 -44.95 -14.03
CA TRP A 222 -20.82 -44.27 -12.87
C TRP A 222 -22.19 -43.72 -13.24
N LYS A 223 -23.07 -43.56 -12.25
CA LYS A 223 -24.42 -43.06 -12.48
C LYS A 223 -24.42 -41.54 -12.40
N LEU A 224 -25.21 -40.88 -13.25
CA LEU A 224 -25.30 -39.43 -13.22
C LEU A 224 -25.78 -38.89 -11.85
N SER A 225 -26.60 -39.65 -11.14
CA SER A 225 -27.05 -39.34 -9.76
C SER A 225 -25.90 -39.22 -8.75
N ASP A 226 -24.76 -39.85 -8.99
CA ASP A 226 -23.60 -39.79 -8.08
C ASP A 226 -23.00 -38.38 -8.02
N SER A 227 -23.24 -37.56 -9.06
CA SER A 227 -22.85 -36.14 -9.11
C SER A 227 -23.93 -35.19 -8.57
N CYS A 228 -25.00 -35.69 -7.93
CA CYS A 228 -26.11 -34.87 -7.43
C CYS A 228 -25.64 -33.80 -6.43
N VAL A 229 -24.78 -34.15 -5.46
CA VAL A 229 -24.26 -33.17 -4.48
C VAL A 229 -23.47 -32.07 -5.18
N TYR A 230 -22.65 -32.43 -6.17
CA TYR A 230 -21.89 -31.46 -6.95
C TYR A 230 -22.81 -30.54 -7.76
N ALA A 231 -23.86 -31.07 -8.39
CA ALA A 231 -24.84 -30.28 -9.12
C ALA A 231 -25.57 -29.28 -8.21
N GLN A 232 -25.99 -29.71 -7.02
CA GLN A 232 -26.60 -28.83 -6.01
C GLN A 232 -25.66 -27.69 -5.60
N ILE A 233 -24.41 -28.01 -5.27
CA ILE A 233 -23.40 -27.01 -4.91
C ILE A 233 -23.13 -26.07 -6.07
N SER A 234 -22.97 -26.61 -7.29
CA SER A 234 -22.74 -25.82 -8.50
C SER A 234 -23.86 -24.82 -8.72
N TYR A 235 -25.13 -25.20 -8.58
CA TYR A 235 -26.26 -24.28 -8.76
C TYR A 235 -26.30 -23.16 -7.71
N VAL A 236 -25.95 -23.45 -6.45
CA VAL A 236 -25.90 -22.42 -5.39
C VAL A 236 -24.93 -21.29 -5.76
N PHE A 237 -23.83 -21.60 -6.46
CA PHE A 237 -22.82 -20.64 -6.89
C PHE A 237 -22.98 -20.16 -8.35
N ASP A 238 -23.62 -20.94 -9.21
CA ASP A 238 -23.81 -20.67 -10.63
C ASP A 238 -25.31 -20.58 -10.97
N ASN A 239 -25.89 -19.42 -10.64
CA ASN A 239 -27.27 -19.09 -10.92
C ASN A 239 -27.40 -17.67 -11.49
N VAL A 240 -28.60 -17.31 -11.95
CA VAL A 240 -28.82 -16.01 -12.59
C VAL A 240 -28.51 -14.84 -11.65
N ALA A 241 -28.71 -14.99 -10.33
CA ALA A 241 -28.40 -13.94 -9.38
C ALA A 241 -26.89 -13.72 -9.22
N THR A 242 -26.04 -14.74 -9.39
CA THR A 242 -24.58 -14.57 -9.36
C THR A 242 -24.04 -13.87 -10.59
N VAL A 243 -24.68 -14.04 -11.76
CA VAL A 243 -24.39 -13.23 -12.97
C VAL A 243 -24.71 -11.75 -12.74
N ILE A 244 -25.88 -11.44 -12.18
CA ILE A 244 -26.26 -10.05 -11.83
C ILE A 244 -25.29 -9.47 -10.79
N PHE A 245 -24.91 -10.28 -9.81
CA PHE A 245 -23.95 -9.86 -8.80
C PHE A 245 -22.57 -9.55 -9.39
N ALA A 246 -22.09 -10.37 -10.33
CA ALA A 246 -20.83 -10.11 -11.03
C ALA A 246 -20.85 -8.78 -11.81
N ILE A 247 -21.97 -8.45 -12.46
CA ILE A 247 -22.18 -7.14 -13.11
C ILE A 247 -22.07 -6.00 -12.11
N LEU A 248 -22.79 -6.10 -10.99
CA LEU A 248 -22.75 -5.09 -9.92
C LEU A 248 -21.34 -4.93 -9.34
N MET A 249 -20.61 -6.03 -9.19
CA MET A 249 -19.25 -6.03 -8.65
C MET A 249 -18.22 -5.44 -9.62
N SER A 250 -18.38 -5.66 -10.92
CA SER A 250 -17.57 -5.00 -11.95
C SER A 250 -17.76 -3.48 -11.95
N ILE A 251 -19.01 -3.01 -11.81
CA ILE A 251 -19.32 -1.58 -11.68
C ILE A 251 -18.79 -1.02 -10.35
N TRP A 252 -19.02 -1.75 -9.25
CA TRP A 252 -18.56 -1.39 -7.91
C TRP A 252 -17.04 -1.26 -7.84
N ALA A 253 -16.28 -2.16 -8.48
CA ALA A 253 -14.82 -2.12 -8.46
C ALA A 253 -14.27 -0.81 -9.04
N ARG A 254 -14.84 -0.36 -10.17
CA ARG A 254 -14.48 0.93 -10.78
C ARG A 254 -14.98 2.09 -9.93
N GLY A 255 -16.24 2.06 -9.50
CA GLY A 255 -16.81 3.10 -8.64
C GLY A 255 -16.03 3.29 -7.33
N PHE A 256 -15.52 2.20 -6.74
CA PHE A 256 -14.66 2.24 -5.55
C PHE A 256 -13.31 2.91 -5.84
N VAL A 257 -12.61 2.51 -6.90
CA VAL A 257 -11.31 3.09 -7.25
C VAL A 257 -11.43 4.60 -7.52
N GLU A 258 -12.45 5.02 -8.26
CA GLU A 258 -12.69 6.44 -8.52
C GLU A 258 -13.16 7.20 -7.27
N GLY A 259 -14.03 6.60 -6.47
CA GLY A 259 -14.43 7.14 -5.17
C GLY A 259 -13.24 7.31 -4.22
N TRP A 260 -12.29 6.37 -4.23
CA TRP A 260 -11.04 6.47 -3.47
C TRP A 260 -10.15 7.59 -3.98
N LYS A 261 -9.97 7.77 -5.29
CA LYS A 261 -9.20 8.92 -5.84
C LYS A 261 -9.77 10.24 -5.36
N ARG A 262 -11.10 10.39 -5.40
CA ARG A 262 -11.79 11.58 -4.89
C ARG A 262 -11.56 11.79 -3.39
N GLY A 263 -11.72 10.76 -2.58
CA GLY A 263 -11.47 10.82 -1.13
C GLY A 263 -10.01 11.12 -0.80
N GLN A 264 -9.07 10.57 -1.57
CA GLN A 264 -7.64 10.86 -1.44
C GLN A 264 -7.33 12.34 -1.73
N SER A 265 -7.96 12.93 -2.75
CA SER A 265 -7.81 14.37 -3.07
C SER A 265 -8.29 15.27 -1.94
N GLU A 266 -9.38 14.89 -1.25
CA GLU A 266 -9.85 15.61 -0.05
C GLU A 266 -8.83 15.53 1.09
N LEU A 267 -8.26 14.36 1.35
CA LEU A 267 -7.23 14.18 2.36
C LEU A 267 -5.94 14.94 2.01
N GLN A 268 -5.55 14.97 0.74
CA GLN A 268 -4.42 15.77 0.26
C GLN A 268 -4.61 17.26 0.57
N CYS A 269 -5.81 17.78 0.30
CA CYS A 269 -6.16 19.16 0.60
C CYS A 269 -6.15 19.42 2.11
N ARG A 270 -6.79 18.56 2.89
CA ARG A 270 -6.88 18.70 4.35
C ARG A 270 -5.51 18.63 5.04
N TRP A 271 -4.56 17.89 4.45
CA TRP A 271 -3.23 17.69 5.01
C TRP A 271 -2.16 18.63 4.44
N ASP A 272 -2.53 19.54 3.53
CA ASP A 272 -1.61 20.43 2.81
C ASP A 272 -0.50 19.65 2.07
N SER A 273 -0.87 18.49 1.51
CA SER A 273 0.02 17.58 0.78
C SER A 273 -0.06 17.76 -0.74
N ILE A 274 -0.89 18.69 -1.24
CA ILE A 274 -1.14 18.92 -2.67
C ILE A 274 0.11 19.42 -3.40
N ASP A 275 0.84 20.36 -2.80
CA ASP A 275 2.04 20.97 -3.42
C ASP A 275 3.31 20.14 -3.23
N PHE A 276 3.19 18.98 -2.57
CA PHE A 276 4.27 18.01 -2.49
C PHE A 276 4.40 17.28 -3.83
N HIS A 277 4.96 17.95 -4.82
CA HIS A 277 5.36 17.32 -6.08
C HIS A 277 6.52 16.34 -5.83
N GLU A 278 6.50 15.19 -6.51
CA GLU A 278 7.64 14.23 -6.54
C GLU A 278 8.97 14.92 -6.90
N CYS A 279 8.92 16.03 -7.66
CA CYS A 279 10.09 16.85 -7.99
C CYS A 279 10.76 17.51 -6.77
N ASN A 280 10.04 17.65 -5.66
CA ASN A 280 10.53 18.21 -4.40
C ASN A 280 10.97 17.10 -3.42
N GLU A 281 10.76 15.82 -3.75
CA GLU A 281 11.29 14.72 -2.97
C GLU A 281 12.82 14.71 -3.12
N PRO A 282 13.56 14.68 -2.01
CA PRO A 282 15.00 14.68 -2.12
C PRO A 282 15.53 13.37 -2.69
N ILE A 283 16.60 13.50 -3.48
CA ILE A 283 17.28 12.34 -4.05
C ILE A 283 17.76 11.43 -2.93
N ARG A 284 17.52 10.12 -3.08
CA ARG A 284 17.98 9.11 -2.15
C ARG A 284 19.50 9.24 -1.92
N PRO A 285 19.98 9.35 -0.67
CA PRO A 285 21.41 9.42 -0.33
C PRO A 285 22.30 8.37 -1.02
N ASP A 286 21.83 7.12 -1.07
CA ASP A 286 22.57 6.01 -1.68
C ASP A 286 22.79 6.21 -3.19
N PHE A 287 21.82 6.81 -3.86
CA PHE A 287 21.90 7.11 -5.30
C PHE A 287 22.88 8.26 -5.57
N GLU A 288 22.85 9.33 -4.75
CA GLU A 288 23.83 10.43 -4.86
C GLU A 288 25.27 9.95 -4.68
N LYS A 289 25.48 8.91 -3.87
CA LYS A 289 26.79 8.27 -3.65
C LYS A 289 27.26 7.45 -4.85
N GLN A 290 26.39 6.61 -5.41
CA GLN A 290 26.76 5.68 -6.48
C GLN A 290 26.99 6.40 -7.82
N VAL A 291 26.25 7.46 -8.07
CA VAL A 291 26.24 8.14 -9.37
C VAL A 291 27.19 9.34 -9.36
N ARG A 292 28.24 9.27 -10.19
CA ARG A 292 29.22 10.37 -10.34
C ARG A 292 28.76 11.44 -11.33
N SER A 293 27.97 11.08 -12.32
CA SER A 293 27.45 11.99 -13.36
C SER A 293 26.41 12.93 -12.79
N LYS A 294 26.56 14.24 -13.07
CA LYS A 294 25.61 15.28 -12.64
C LYS A 294 25.03 16.00 -13.84
N ARG A 295 23.72 16.26 -13.82
CA ARG A 295 23.00 17.05 -14.82
C ARG A 295 22.33 18.23 -14.13
N LYS A 296 22.29 19.39 -14.78
CA LYS A 296 21.51 20.54 -14.29
C LYS A 296 20.03 20.26 -14.52
N ASN A 297 19.24 20.25 -13.45
CA ASN A 297 17.79 20.13 -13.53
C ASN A 297 17.20 21.43 -14.10
N ILE A 298 16.30 21.29 -15.07
CA ILE A 298 15.70 22.41 -15.80
C ILE A 298 14.78 23.23 -14.90
N LYS A 299 14.08 22.59 -13.95
CA LYS A 299 13.13 23.22 -13.04
C LYS A 299 13.81 23.82 -11.81
N THR A 300 14.69 23.06 -11.16
CA THR A 300 15.33 23.51 -9.91
C THR A 300 16.60 24.33 -10.15
N GLY A 301 17.15 24.27 -11.37
CA GLY A 301 18.44 24.89 -11.71
C GLY A 301 19.66 24.24 -11.04
N ARG A 302 19.47 23.15 -10.28
CA ARG A 302 20.51 22.51 -9.47
C ARG A 302 21.24 21.42 -10.25
N LYS A 303 22.53 21.23 -9.95
CA LYS A 303 23.30 20.07 -10.46
C LYS A 303 22.98 18.85 -9.60
N GLU A 304 22.19 17.93 -10.16
CA GLU A 304 21.69 16.72 -9.52
C GLU A 304 22.33 15.48 -10.14
N SER A 305 22.49 14.41 -9.35
CA SER A 305 23.03 13.14 -9.88
C SER A 305 22.08 12.53 -10.90
N HIS A 306 22.58 12.13 -12.07
CA HIS A 306 21.76 11.64 -13.18
C HIS A 306 22.43 10.48 -13.91
N VAL A 307 21.67 9.44 -14.25
CA VAL A 307 22.13 8.26 -15.01
C VAL A 307 21.54 8.32 -16.42
N SER A 308 22.38 8.13 -17.44
CA SER A 308 21.98 8.14 -18.85
C SER A 308 21.12 6.92 -19.20
N ILE A 309 20.30 7.06 -20.25
CA ILE A 309 19.36 6.00 -20.70
C ILE A 309 20.14 4.75 -21.16
N GLU A 310 21.27 4.92 -21.83
CA GLU A 310 22.15 3.83 -22.29
C GLU A 310 22.62 2.92 -21.15
N GLN A 311 22.83 3.47 -19.95
CA GLN A 311 23.23 2.70 -18.76
C GLN A 311 22.03 2.08 -18.03
N LYS A 312 20.81 2.59 -18.25
CA LYS A 312 19.57 2.07 -17.65
C LYS A 312 19.00 0.93 -18.46
N LEU A 313 19.02 1.04 -19.79
CA LEU A 313 18.38 0.08 -20.70
C LEU A 313 18.80 -1.38 -20.46
N PRO A 314 20.09 -1.74 -20.38
CA PRO A 314 20.48 -3.14 -20.13
C PRO A 314 20.04 -3.64 -18.76
N LYS A 315 19.98 -2.76 -17.74
CA LYS A 315 19.52 -3.12 -16.39
C LYS A 315 18.01 -3.34 -16.36
N ILE A 316 17.26 -2.51 -17.08
CA ILE A 316 15.81 -2.66 -17.22
C ILE A 316 15.48 -3.94 -17.98
N LEU A 317 16.16 -4.20 -19.11
CA LEU A 317 15.98 -5.43 -19.87
C LEU A 317 16.31 -6.67 -19.05
N LEU A 318 17.44 -6.67 -18.33
CA LEU A 318 17.78 -7.76 -17.41
C LEU A 318 16.71 -7.95 -16.33
N SER A 319 16.23 -6.85 -15.73
CA SER A 319 15.18 -6.91 -14.70
C SER A 319 13.87 -7.49 -15.26
N ILE A 320 13.44 -7.06 -16.45
CA ILE A 320 12.21 -7.57 -17.10
C ILE A 320 12.39 -9.05 -17.44
N SER A 321 13.54 -9.43 -18.01
CA SER A 321 13.81 -10.82 -18.36
C SER A 321 13.83 -11.74 -17.13
N VAL A 322 14.42 -11.31 -16.02
CA VAL A 322 14.40 -12.08 -14.76
C VAL A 322 12.98 -12.23 -14.23
N VAL A 323 12.16 -11.18 -14.27
CA VAL A 323 10.76 -11.25 -13.84
C VAL A 323 9.95 -12.19 -14.73
N LEU A 324 10.13 -12.15 -16.06
CA LEU A 324 9.42 -13.03 -16.99
C LEU A 324 9.86 -14.50 -16.86
N LEU A 325 11.13 -14.76 -16.55
CA LEU A 325 11.66 -16.11 -16.32
C LEU A 325 11.23 -16.73 -14.98
N MET A 326 10.62 -15.96 -14.08
CA MET A 326 10.18 -16.44 -12.75
C MET A 326 8.78 -17.08 -12.74
N CYS A 327 7.98 -17.10 -13.83
CA CYS A 327 6.79 -17.97 -13.88
C CYS A 327 7.22 -19.39 -14.25
N ASP A 328 6.82 -20.35 -13.43
CA ASP A 328 7.21 -21.76 -13.54
C ASP A 328 6.72 -22.37 -14.87
N PRO A 329 7.54 -23.17 -15.60
CA PRO A 329 7.13 -23.83 -16.82
C PRO A 329 5.95 -24.80 -16.65
N ALA A 330 5.61 -25.22 -15.42
CA ALA A 330 4.41 -26.03 -15.13
C ALA A 330 3.08 -25.23 -15.18
N GLY A 331 3.14 -23.91 -15.37
CA GLY A 331 1.98 -23.05 -15.54
C GLY A 331 1.43 -22.51 -14.22
N CYS A 332 1.22 -21.19 -14.19
CA CYS A 332 0.74 -20.44 -13.04
C CYS A 332 -0.75 -20.73 -12.67
N MET A 333 -1.46 -21.67 -13.34
CA MET A 333 -2.89 -21.98 -13.13
C MET A 333 -3.18 -22.92 -11.95
N VAL A 334 -2.33 -23.91 -11.67
CA VAL A 334 -2.50 -24.82 -10.52
C VAL A 334 -2.17 -24.08 -9.22
N GLU A 335 -1.13 -23.25 -9.23
CA GLU A 335 -0.85 -22.33 -8.13
C GLU A 335 -2.00 -21.36 -7.91
N LEU A 336 -2.58 -20.75 -8.95
CA LEU A 336 -3.76 -19.88 -8.83
C LEU A 336 -4.96 -20.60 -8.20
N SER A 337 -5.21 -21.86 -8.61
CA SER A 337 -6.35 -22.67 -8.14
C SER A 337 -6.18 -23.10 -6.67
N ILE A 338 -4.97 -23.52 -6.29
CA ILE A 338 -4.60 -23.86 -4.91
C ILE A 338 -4.58 -22.58 -4.06
N GLN A 339 -4.12 -21.46 -4.60
CA GLN A 339 -4.12 -20.15 -3.94
C GLN A 339 -5.54 -19.63 -3.72
N LEU A 340 -6.48 -19.79 -4.66
CA LEU A 340 -7.87 -19.36 -4.48
C LEU A 340 -8.55 -20.05 -3.27
N LEU A 341 -8.30 -21.35 -3.09
CA LEU A 341 -8.88 -22.12 -1.97
C LEU A 341 -8.10 -21.95 -0.65
N ILE A 342 -6.76 -21.92 -0.70
CA ILE A 342 -5.90 -21.83 0.50
C ILE A 342 -5.72 -20.38 0.98
N ILE A 343 -5.70 -19.36 0.12
CA ILE A 343 -5.41 -17.96 0.51
C ILE A 343 -6.65 -17.24 1.05
N MET A 344 -7.82 -17.40 0.43
CA MET A 344 -9.02 -16.61 0.78
C MET A 344 -9.56 -16.91 2.19
N VAL A 345 -9.38 -18.15 2.68
CA VAL A 345 -9.85 -18.57 4.00
C VAL A 345 -8.68 -19.07 4.85
N GLY A 346 -7.79 -19.90 4.30
CA GLY A 346 -6.68 -20.50 5.03
C GLY A 346 -5.57 -19.51 5.40
N LYS A 347 -5.06 -18.72 4.46
CA LYS A 347 -3.99 -17.74 4.73
C LYS A 347 -4.48 -16.62 5.64
N GLN A 348 -5.71 -16.13 5.48
CA GLN A 348 -6.24 -15.11 6.37
C GLN A 348 -6.35 -15.60 7.82
N ILE A 349 -6.84 -16.83 8.04
CA ILE A 349 -6.92 -17.44 9.37
C ILE A 349 -5.53 -17.79 9.91
N VAL A 350 -4.63 -18.34 9.08
CA VAL A 350 -3.28 -18.73 9.50
C VAL A 350 -2.40 -17.51 9.76
N ASN A 351 -2.45 -16.46 8.92
CA ASN A 351 -1.79 -15.18 9.17
C ASN A 351 -2.38 -14.53 10.42
N THR A 352 -3.70 -14.50 10.57
CA THR A 352 -4.34 -14.06 11.82
C THR A 352 -3.76 -14.85 12.99
N VAL A 353 -3.72 -16.19 12.96
CA VAL A 353 -3.22 -17.02 14.06
C VAL A 353 -1.71 -16.87 14.32
N ILE A 354 -0.89 -16.72 13.28
CA ILE A 354 0.57 -16.55 13.41
C ILE A 354 0.88 -15.14 13.94
N GLU A 355 0.31 -14.11 13.34
CA GLU A 355 0.48 -12.72 13.78
C GLU A 355 -0.16 -12.45 15.14
N TYR A 356 -1.26 -13.13 15.47
CA TYR A 356 -1.94 -13.01 16.77
C TYR A 356 -1.27 -13.86 17.85
N GLY A 357 -0.98 -15.12 17.54
CA GLY A 357 -0.57 -16.14 18.50
C GLY A 357 0.89 -16.01 18.93
N LEU A 358 1.80 -15.74 17.99
CA LEU A 358 3.24 -15.66 18.30
C LEU A 358 3.60 -14.49 19.24
N PRO A 359 3.15 -13.25 19.03
CA PRO A 359 3.46 -12.16 19.96
C PRO A 359 2.72 -12.29 21.29
N PHE A 360 1.54 -12.94 21.36
CA PHE A 360 0.89 -13.25 22.64
C PHE A 360 1.70 -14.25 23.48
N LEU A 361 2.28 -15.27 22.84
CA LEU A 361 3.16 -16.25 23.50
C LEU A 361 4.53 -15.64 23.89
N SER A 362 5.08 -14.76 23.06
CA SER A 362 6.36 -14.07 23.28
C SER A 362 6.26 -12.95 24.35
N SER A 363 5.17 -12.18 24.35
CA SER A 363 4.92 -11.12 25.35
C SER A 363 4.76 -11.66 26.77
N ARG A 364 4.23 -12.89 26.95
CA ARG A 364 4.22 -13.58 28.25
C ARG A 364 5.63 -13.88 28.79
N LYS A 365 6.63 -14.03 27.92
CA LYS A 365 8.04 -14.20 28.33
C LYS A 365 8.71 -12.85 28.64
N LEU A 366 8.34 -11.78 27.93
CA LEU A 366 8.90 -10.44 28.14
C LEU A 366 8.33 -9.71 29.37
N CYS A 367 7.07 -9.98 29.76
CA CYS A 367 6.42 -9.39 30.94
C CYS A 367 6.88 -9.96 32.29
N LYS A 368 7.85 -10.88 32.32
CA LYS A 368 8.36 -11.42 33.59
C LYS A 368 9.52 -10.62 34.21
N ASN A 369 10.09 -9.62 33.51
CA ASN A 369 11.21 -8.81 34.02
C ASN A 369 11.08 -7.31 33.63
N THR A 370 10.00 -6.65 34.03
CA THR A 370 9.93 -5.18 34.02
C THR A 370 10.42 -4.64 35.36
N ASP A 371 11.73 -4.36 35.42
CA ASP A 371 12.24 -3.36 36.36
C ASP A 371 11.53 -2.03 36.09
N GLU A 372 10.88 -1.45 37.11
CA GLU A 372 10.16 -0.17 37.03
C GLU A 372 11.07 1.03 36.64
N ASN A 373 12.39 0.83 36.59
CA ASN A 373 13.39 1.88 36.33
C ASN A 373 13.91 1.95 34.88
N LYS A 374 13.42 1.13 33.94
CA LYS A 374 13.91 1.17 32.54
C LYS A 374 13.49 2.46 31.84
N LYS A 375 14.44 3.11 31.16
CA LYS A 375 14.19 4.36 30.42
C LYS A 375 13.46 4.08 29.10
N GLN A 376 12.66 5.03 28.61
CA GLN A 376 11.85 4.85 27.39
C GLN A 376 12.67 4.42 26.17
N TRP A 377 13.87 4.97 25.98
CA TRP A 377 14.74 4.62 24.85
C TRP A 377 15.28 3.19 24.94
N GLU A 378 15.43 2.62 26.14
CA GLU A 378 15.87 1.22 26.33
C GLU A 378 14.77 0.24 25.93
N ILE A 379 13.52 0.60 26.25
CA ILE A 379 12.32 -0.15 25.86
C ILE A 379 12.18 -0.09 24.34
N ASP A 380 12.23 1.10 23.75
CA ASP A 380 12.06 1.29 22.31
C ASP A 380 13.21 0.65 21.51
N ASN A 381 14.44 0.58 22.06
CA ASN A 381 15.54 -0.11 21.38
C ASN A 381 15.33 -1.63 21.26
N GLN A 382 14.51 -2.24 22.12
CA GLN A 382 14.19 -3.66 22.05
C GLN A 382 13.06 -3.98 21.05
N LEU A 383 12.39 -2.96 20.51
CA LEU A 383 11.34 -3.11 19.52
C LEU A 383 11.92 -3.39 18.13
N ASP A 384 11.10 -4.00 17.28
CA ASP A 384 11.48 -4.33 15.91
C ASP A 384 11.63 -3.05 15.07
N VAL A 385 12.61 -3.02 14.17
CA VAL A 385 12.89 -1.84 13.33
C VAL A 385 11.79 -1.67 12.28
N PHE A 386 11.25 -0.46 12.17
CA PHE A 386 10.32 -0.09 11.10
C PHE A 386 11.09 0.42 9.88
N ASP A 387 11.01 -0.29 8.75
CA ASP A 387 11.44 0.20 7.43
C ASP A 387 10.18 0.54 6.60
N TRP A 388 10.22 1.56 5.75
CA TRP A 388 9.11 1.89 4.83
C TRP A 388 8.84 0.76 3.83
N GLN A 389 9.79 -0.14 3.57
CA GLN A 389 9.54 -1.40 2.85
C GLN A 389 8.54 -2.31 3.55
N MET A 390 8.30 -2.12 4.86
CA MET A 390 7.39 -2.92 5.65
C MET A 390 5.91 -2.62 5.38
N LEU A 391 5.57 -1.45 4.83
CA LEU A 391 4.20 -1.18 4.36
C LEU A 391 3.89 -1.90 3.03
N LEU A 392 4.92 -2.32 2.29
CA LEU A 392 4.75 -3.02 1.01
C LEU A 392 3.93 -4.32 1.15
N PRO A 393 4.26 -5.26 2.07
CA PRO A 393 3.45 -6.45 2.27
C PRO A 393 2.01 -6.13 2.71
N GLU A 394 1.80 -5.09 3.51
CA GLU A 394 0.45 -4.68 3.96
C GLU A 394 -0.41 -4.20 2.77
N TYR A 395 0.15 -3.34 1.90
CA TYR A 395 -0.53 -2.94 0.66
C TYR A 395 -0.72 -4.11 -0.31
N LEU A 396 0.25 -5.03 -0.38
CA LEU A 396 0.15 -6.22 -1.23
C LEU A 396 -0.99 -7.12 -0.77
N GLU A 397 -1.14 -7.33 0.53
CA GLU A 397 -2.24 -8.10 1.10
C GLU A 397 -3.60 -7.48 0.75
N MET A 398 -3.78 -6.18 0.99
CA MET A 398 -4.98 -5.44 0.60
C MET A 398 -5.26 -5.56 -0.91
N THR A 399 -4.24 -5.41 -1.75
CA THR A 399 -4.38 -5.42 -3.21
C THR A 399 -4.72 -6.81 -3.75
N ILE A 400 -4.08 -7.86 -3.23
CA ILE A 400 -4.37 -9.26 -3.58
C ILE A 400 -5.81 -9.60 -3.19
N GLN A 401 -6.24 -9.19 -1.99
CA GLN A 401 -7.61 -9.39 -1.54
C GLN A 401 -8.61 -8.70 -2.46
N PHE A 402 -8.36 -7.43 -2.85
CA PHE A 402 -9.18 -6.71 -3.82
C PHE A 402 -9.23 -7.43 -5.18
N GLY A 403 -8.09 -7.94 -5.66
CA GLY A 403 -8.01 -8.74 -6.89
C GLY A 403 -8.88 -9.98 -6.83
N PHE A 404 -8.80 -10.77 -5.76
CA PHE A 404 -9.62 -11.97 -5.61
C PHE A 404 -11.12 -11.67 -5.58
N ILE A 405 -11.52 -10.64 -4.84
CA ILE A 405 -12.93 -10.24 -4.74
C ILE A 405 -13.47 -9.71 -6.05
N THR A 406 -12.66 -9.08 -6.90
CA THR A 406 -13.16 -8.43 -8.12
C THR A 406 -13.05 -9.32 -9.35
N LEU A 407 -11.96 -10.10 -9.49
CA LEU A 407 -11.71 -10.95 -10.66
C LEU A 407 -12.53 -12.25 -10.66
N PHE A 408 -12.85 -12.81 -9.48
CA PHE A 408 -13.41 -14.17 -9.37
C PHE A 408 -14.76 -14.21 -8.64
N VAL A 409 -15.44 -13.07 -8.52
CA VAL A 409 -16.68 -12.97 -7.75
C VAL A 409 -17.83 -13.77 -8.34
N ALA A 410 -17.83 -13.97 -9.67
CA ALA A 410 -18.81 -14.79 -10.36
C ALA A 410 -18.80 -16.26 -9.87
N ALA A 411 -17.67 -16.73 -9.33
CA ALA A 411 -17.54 -18.08 -8.77
C ALA A 411 -17.89 -18.16 -7.27
N PHE A 412 -17.75 -17.07 -6.51
CA PHE A 412 -17.96 -17.09 -5.06
C PHE A 412 -18.55 -15.78 -4.51
N PRO A 413 -19.90 -15.70 -4.34
CA PRO A 413 -20.58 -14.48 -3.93
C PRO A 413 -20.34 -14.09 -2.47
N LEU A 414 -19.87 -15.02 -1.62
CA LEU A 414 -19.56 -14.74 -0.21
C LEU A 414 -18.17 -14.14 0.01
N ALA A 415 -17.32 -14.04 -1.03
CA ALA A 415 -15.97 -13.45 -0.94
C ALA A 415 -15.95 -12.08 -0.23
N PRO A 416 -16.84 -11.12 -0.57
CA PRO A 416 -16.82 -9.80 0.07
C PRO A 416 -17.12 -9.85 1.56
N LEU A 417 -17.95 -10.80 2.04
CA LEU A 417 -18.25 -10.94 3.47
C LEU A 417 -17.00 -11.37 4.24
N PHE A 418 -16.28 -12.38 3.77
CA PHE A 418 -15.06 -12.83 4.42
C PHE A 418 -13.97 -11.75 4.40
N ALA A 419 -13.85 -11.02 3.30
CA ALA A 419 -12.94 -9.90 3.22
C ALA A 419 -13.29 -8.75 4.18
N LEU A 420 -14.58 -8.41 4.30
CA LEU A 420 -15.05 -7.40 5.25
C LEU A 420 -14.70 -7.79 6.69
N LEU A 421 -14.99 -9.03 7.09
CA LEU A 421 -14.67 -9.53 8.42
C LEU A 421 -13.17 -9.51 8.68
N ASN A 422 -12.36 -9.91 7.68
CA ASN A 422 -10.93 -9.83 7.80
C ASN A 422 -10.46 -8.39 7.99
N ASN A 423 -10.89 -7.46 7.14
CA ASN A 423 -10.40 -6.08 7.16
C ASN A 423 -10.76 -5.34 8.45
N ILE A 424 -11.92 -5.67 9.05
CA ILE A 424 -12.31 -5.15 10.37
C ILE A 424 -11.30 -5.55 11.45
N LEU A 425 -10.78 -6.78 11.40
CA LEU A 425 -9.75 -7.26 12.32
C LEU A 425 -8.37 -6.71 11.95
N GLU A 426 -8.00 -6.76 10.67
CA GLU A 426 -6.73 -6.33 10.11
C GLU A 426 -6.37 -4.90 10.50
N ILE A 427 -7.31 -3.96 10.30
CA ILE A 427 -7.13 -2.55 10.68
C ILE A 427 -6.70 -2.42 12.15
N ARG A 428 -7.26 -3.23 13.05
CA ARG A 428 -6.98 -3.16 14.49
C ARG A 428 -5.66 -3.83 14.82
N PHE A 429 -5.35 -4.93 14.17
CA PHE A 429 -4.09 -5.65 14.36
C PHE A 429 -2.92 -4.84 13.85
N ASP A 430 -2.98 -4.28 12.65
CA ASP A 430 -1.94 -3.39 12.13
C ASP A 430 -1.74 -2.17 13.01
N ALA A 431 -2.82 -1.55 13.48
CA ALA A 431 -2.75 -0.44 14.41
C ALA A 431 -2.01 -0.83 15.71
N TRP A 432 -2.33 -2.00 16.26
CA TRP A 432 -1.69 -2.51 17.48
C TRP A 432 -0.21 -2.88 17.26
N LYS A 433 0.07 -3.54 16.13
CA LYS A 433 1.39 -3.96 15.67
C LYS A 433 2.31 -2.73 15.56
N LEU A 434 1.87 -1.67 14.88
CA LEU A 434 2.62 -0.41 14.73
C LEU A 434 2.78 0.38 16.03
N LEU A 435 1.85 0.28 16.98
CA LEU A 435 1.92 1.01 18.25
C LEU A 435 2.76 0.32 19.33
N THR A 436 2.89 -1.01 19.28
CA THR A 436 3.48 -1.78 20.39
C THR A 436 4.64 -2.69 20.02
N ARG A 437 4.74 -3.14 18.76
CA ARG A 437 5.77 -4.09 18.34
C ARG A 437 6.95 -3.42 17.63
N TYR A 438 6.64 -2.40 16.83
CA TYR A 438 7.63 -1.66 16.06
C TYR A 438 8.11 -0.41 16.78
N ARG A 439 9.34 -0.02 16.47
CA ARG A 439 9.87 1.32 16.74
C ARG A 439 9.03 2.36 16.00
N ARG A 440 8.96 3.57 16.54
CA ARG A 440 8.19 4.66 15.95
C ARG A 440 8.69 4.92 14.51
N PRO A 441 7.79 4.95 13.51
CA PRO A 441 8.18 5.30 12.16
C PRO A 441 8.65 6.75 12.10
N VAL A 442 9.70 7.02 11.31
CA VAL A 442 10.06 8.39 10.95
C VAL A 442 8.98 8.92 10.01
N LEU A 443 8.47 10.12 10.27
CA LEU A 443 7.46 10.73 9.44
C LEU A 443 8.01 10.90 8.02
N HIS A 444 7.27 10.41 7.03
CA HIS A 444 7.50 10.65 5.61
C HIS A 444 6.28 11.34 5.04
N LYS A 445 6.50 12.49 4.38
CA LYS A 445 5.46 13.17 3.63
C LYS A 445 5.06 12.31 2.43
N ALA A 446 3.77 12.34 2.10
CA ALA A 446 3.21 11.67 0.95
C ALA A 446 1.97 12.41 0.47
N ALA A 447 1.74 12.44 -0.83
CA ALA A 447 0.50 12.97 -1.39
C ALA A 447 -0.52 11.85 -1.64
N ASN A 448 -0.09 10.62 -1.88
CA ASN A 448 -0.96 9.54 -2.30
C ASN A 448 -0.41 8.17 -1.85
N ILE A 449 -1.19 7.11 -2.10
CA ILE A 449 -0.72 5.73 -1.91
C ILE A 449 0.28 5.29 -3.01
N GLY A 450 0.60 6.15 -3.98
CA GLY A 450 1.57 5.89 -5.04
C GLY A 450 1.04 4.94 -6.12
N ILE A 451 1.88 3.98 -6.52
CA ILE A 451 1.60 3.03 -7.62
C ILE A 451 0.36 2.16 -7.38
N TRP A 452 -0.02 1.96 -6.12
CA TRP A 452 -1.13 1.10 -5.75
C TRP A 452 -2.47 1.55 -6.34
N THR A 453 -2.71 2.85 -6.48
CA THR A 453 -3.92 3.35 -7.18
C THR A 453 -3.96 2.90 -8.63
N ALA A 454 -2.82 2.92 -9.33
CA ALA A 454 -2.72 2.44 -10.70
C ALA A 454 -2.91 0.91 -10.78
N ILE A 455 -2.36 0.15 -9.84
CA ILE A 455 -2.54 -1.31 -9.78
C ILE A 455 -4.01 -1.67 -9.53
N LEU A 456 -4.66 -1.05 -8.54
CA LEU A 456 -6.08 -1.27 -8.26
C LEU A 456 -6.96 -0.89 -9.46
N SER A 457 -6.62 0.21 -10.14
CA SER A 457 -7.30 0.60 -11.38
C SER A 457 -7.14 -0.47 -12.47
N SER A 458 -5.92 -0.95 -12.72
CA SER A 458 -5.68 -2.00 -13.71
C SER A 458 -6.43 -3.30 -13.38
N ILE A 459 -6.41 -3.73 -12.11
CA ILE A 459 -7.16 -4.89 -11.64
C ILE A 459 -8.66 -4.71 -11.92
N SER A 460 -9.21 -3.52 -11.64
CA SER A 460 -10.63 -3.25 -11.88
C SER A 460 -11.04 -3.29 -13.36
N TYR A 461 -10.13 -2.99 -14.30
CA TYR A 461 -10.37 -3.19 -15.73
C TYR A 461 -10.34 -4.69 -16.08
N PHE A 462 -9.31 -5.41 -15.64
CA PHE A 462 -9.21 -6.86 -15.86
C PHE A 462 -10.36 -7.65 -15.22
N ALA A 463 -10.94 -7.16 -14.12
CA ALA A 463 -12.11 -7.76 -13.48
C ALA A 463 -13.32 -7.87 -14.41
N VAL A 464 -13.55 -6.89 -15.28
CA VAL A 464 -14.64 -6.94 -16.28
C VAL A 464 -14.42 -8.09 -17.26
N LEU A 465 -13.21 -8.17 -17.82
CA LEU A 465 -12.81 -9.24 -18.75
C LEU A 465 -12.91 -10.62 -18.09
N THR A 466 -12.33 -10.78 -16.88
CA THR A 466 -12.30 -12.08 -16.19
C THR A 466 -13.69 -12.55 -15.81
N ASN A 467 -14.56 -11.68 -15.24
CA ASN A 467 -15.93 -12.07 -14.90
C ASN A 467 -16.74 -12.44 -16.15
N GLY A 468 -16.58 -11.70 -17.26
CA GLY A 468 -17.21 -12.04 -18.54
C GLY A 468 -16.76 -13.42 -19.04
N ALA A 469 -15.47 -13.73 -18.98
CA ALA A 469 -14.91 -15.01 -19.37
C ALA A 469 -15.37 -16.17 -18.46
N VAL A 470 -15.41 -15.96 -17.14
CA VAL A 470 -15.92 -16.95 -16.17
C VAL A 470 -17.38 -17.29 -16.48
N ILE A 471 -18.22 -16.30 -16.71
CA ILE A 471 -19.64 -16.51 -17.05
C ILE A 471 -19.79 -17.20 -18.43
N ALA A 472 -18.98 -16.83 -19.42
CA ALA A 472 -19.09 -17.40 -20.76
C ALA A 472 -18.61 -18.86 -20.83
N TRP A 473 -17.47 -19.17 -20.20
CA TRP A 473 -16.75 -20.43 -20.43
C TRP A 473 -16.88 -21.45 -19.30
N THR A 474 -17.00 -21.00 -18.06
CA THR A 474 -17.02 -21.90 -16.89
C THR A 474 -18.41 -22.12 -16.32
N SER A 475 -19.33 -21.17 -16.54
CA SER A 475 -20.73 -21.25 -16.10
C SER A 475 -21.63 -21.94 -17.13
N GLU A 476 -22.71 -22.55 -16.63
CA GLU A 476 -23.79 -23.13 -17.44
C GLU A 476 -24.81 -22.10 -17.94
N PHE A 477 -24.60 -20.81 -17.67
CA PHE A 477 -25.54 -19.76 -18.05
C PHE A 477 -25.80 -19.70 -19.56
N ILE A 478 -24.75 -19.67 -20.38
CA ILE A 478 -24.89 -19.55 -21.84
C ILE A 478 -25.53 -20.79 -22.48
N PRO A 479 -25.10 -22.04 -22.17
CA PRO A 479 -25.77 -23.22 -22.69
C PRO A 479 -27.24 -23.34 -22.26
N LYS A 480 -27.60 -22.99 -21.02
CA LYS A 480 -29.00 -22.97 -20.55
C LYS A 480 -29.84 -21.93 -21.31
N LEU A 481 -29.29 -20.74 -21.54
CA LEU A 481 -29.95 -19.70 -22.32
C LEU A 481 -30.12 -20.11 -23.79
N ALA A 482 -29.08 -20.70 -24.39
CA ALA A 482 -29.13 -21.21 -25.76
C ALA A 482 -30.20 -22.29 -25.92
N TYR A 483 -30.32 -23.21 -24.96
CA TYR A 483 -31.36 -24.24 -24.95
C TYR A 483 -32.77 -23.62 -24.97
N GLN A 484 -33.02 -22.65 -24.08
CA GLN A 484 -34.32 -21.96 -24.00
C GLN A 484 -34.71 -21.27 -25.31
N ILE A 485 -33.73 -20.65 -25.99
CA ILE A 485 -33.94 -19.93 -27.25
C ILE A 485 -34.13 -20.91 -28.42
N ILE A 486 -33.27 -21.94 -28.54
CA ILE A 486 -33.24 -22.85 -29.68
C ILE A 486 -34.46 -23.79 -29.66
N GLU A 487 -34.79 -24.36 -28.49
CA GLU A 487 -35.91 -25.31 -28.37
C GLU A 487 -37.27 -24.61 -28.20
N GLY A 488 -37.29 -23.28 -28.01
CA GLY A 488 -38.52 -22.49 -27.95
C GLY A 488 -39.43 -22.78 -26.76
N LYS A 489 -38.92 -23.43 -25.70
CA LYS A 489 -39.70 -23.83 -24.50
C LYS A 489 -39.92 -22.70 -23.47
N GLY A 490 -39.71 -21.45 -23.87
CA GLY A 490 -39.80 -20.30 -22.97
C GLY A 490 -38.76 -20.37 -21.84
N THR A 491 -39.19 -20.24 -20.58
CA THR A 491 -38.31 -20.30 -19.41
C THR A 491 -38.06 -21.71 -18.87
N SER A 492 -38.74 -22.73 -19.40
CA SER A 492 -38.59 -24.10 -18.89
C SER A 492 -37.28 -24.74 -19.36
N LEU A 493 -36.59 -25.42 -18.44
CA LEU A 493 -35.37 -26.20 -18.69
C LEU A 493 -35.64 -27.72 -18.71
N ASP A 494 -36.89 -28.12 -18.92
CA ASP A 494 -37.28 -29.54 -18.91
C ASP A 494 -36.59 -30.30 -20.06
N GLY A 495 -35.76 -31.28 -19.70
CA GLY A 495 -34.99 -32.08 -20.65
C GLY A 495 -33.65 -31.47 -21.06
N TYR A 496 -33.21 -30.38 -20.42
CA TYR A 496 -31.89 -29.76 -20.66
C TYR A 496 -30.75 -30.76 -20.48
N VAL A 497 -30.76 -31.55 -19.39
CA VAL A 497 -29.69 -32.51 -19.10
C VAL A 497 -29.56 -33.54 -20.22
N ASN A 498 -30.68 -34.08 -20.71
CA ASN A 498 -30.69 -35.02 -21.83
C ASN A 498 -30.19 -34.39 -23.13
N TRP A 499 -30.47 -33.10 -23.36
CA TRP A 499 -30.00 -32.36 -24.53
C TRP A 499 -28.50 -32.08 -24.50
N THR A 500 -27.91 -31.90 -23.31
CA THR A 500 -26.46 -31.66 -23.16
C THR A 500 -25.59 -32.91 -23.26
N LEU A 501 -26.17 -34.11 -23.18
CA LEU A 501 -25.43 -35.37 -23.16
C LEU A 501 -25.38 -36.01 -24.54
N SER A 502 -24.18 -36.33 -25.00
CA SER A 502 -23.96 -37.15 -26.20
C SER A 502 -23.92 -38.63 -25.86
N LEU A 503 -24.40 -39.48 -26.77
CA LEU A 503 -24.34 -40.93 -26.63
C LEU A 503 -23.03 -41.47 -27.21
N PHE A 504 -22.46 -42.47 -26.55
CA PHE A 504 -21.30 -43.22 -26.99
C PHE A 504 -21.60 -44.73 -26.95
N PRO A 505 -21.58 -45.43 -28.10
CA PRO A 505 -21.77 -46.88 -28.14
C PRO A 505 -20.54 -47.62 -27.60
N ILE A 506 -20.75 -48.59 -26.71
CA ILE A 506 -19.64 -49.29 -26.04
C ILE A 506 -18.84 -50.17 -27.01
N SER A 507 -19.45 -50.58 -28.12
CA SER A 507 -18.78 -51.31 -29.21
C SER A 507 -17.52 -50.61 -29.73
N ASP A 508 -17.48 -49.28 -29.65
CA ASP A 508 -16.42 -48.49 -30.25
C ASP A 508 -15.17 -48.38 -29.37
N TYR A 509 -15.24 -48.75 -28.08
CA TYR A 509 -14.04 -48.94 -27.25
C TYR A 509 -13.10 -50.01 -27.82
N ASN A 510 -13.65 -51.06 -28.45
CA ASN A 510 -12.86 -52.14 -29.03
C ASN A 510 -12.12 -51.73 -30.32
N ARG A 511 -12.50 -50.63 -30.97
CA ARG A 511 -11.87 -50.15 -32.21
C ARG A 511 -10.54 -49.43 -31.97
N THR A 512 -10.38 -48.80 -30.81
CA THR A 512 -9.17 -48.01 -30.48
C THR A 512 -8.07 -48.85 -29.84
N GLY A 513 -8.39 -50.03 -29.29
CA GLY A 513 -7.41 -51.00 -28.78
C GLY A 513 -6.62 -50.58 -27.54
N THR A 514 -6.91 -49.40 -26.98
CA THR A 514 -6.16 -48.79 -25.87
C THR A 514 -6.87 -48.86 -24.52
N MET A 515 -8.16 -49.22 -24.50
CA MET A 515 -9.01 -49.19 -23.31
C MET A 515 -9.71 -50.55 -23.11
N ASN A 516 -9.60 -51.11 -21.90
CA ASN A 516 -10.31 -52.32 -21.51
C ASN A 516 -11.02 -52.08 -20.16
N PRO A 517 -12.01 -51.17 -20.10
CA PRO A 517 -12.75 -50.92 -18.88
C PRO A 517 -13.57 -52.16 -18.49
N ASN A 518 -13.88 -52.32 -17.21
CA ASN A 518 -14.78 -53.37 -16.74
C ASN A 518 -16.21 -53.07 -17.25
N ILE A 519 -16.58 -53.65 -18.39
CA ILE A 519 -17.88 -53.43 -19.04
C ILE A 519 -18.95 -54.31 -18.35
N PRO A 520 -20.03 -53.72 -17.80
CA PRO A 520 -21.18 -54.48 -17.34
C PRO A 520 -21.88 -55.16 -18.52
N SER A 521 -22.25 -56.43 -18.37
CA SER A 521 -22.81 -57.27 -19.45
C SER A 521 -24.14 -56.78 -20.05
N ASN A 522 -24.84 -55.84 -19.41
CA ASN A 522 -26.13 -55.32 -19.86
C ASN A 522 -26.08 -53.88 -20.42
N LEU A 523 -24.88 -53.29 -20.60
CA LEU A 523 -24.75 -51.90 -21.04
C LEU A 523 -24.44 -51.80 -22.53
N THR A 524 -25.25 -51.06 -23.29
CA THR A 524 -25.11 -50.89 -24.75
C THR A 524 -24.49 -49.56 -25.16
N TYR A 525 -24.83 -48.48 -24.45
CA TYR A 525 -24.29 -47.13 -24.63
C TYR A 525 -24.01 -46.49 -23.28
N CYS A 526 -23.04 -45.57 -23.25
CA CYS A 526 -22.82 -44.66 -22.15
C CYS A 526 -22.98 -43.20 -22.62
N ARG A 527 -23.23 -42.28 -21.70
CA ARG A 527 -23.33 -40.85 -22.01
C ARG A 527 -22.09 -40.08 -21.55
N TYR A 528 -21.75 -39.04 -22.29
CA TYR A 528 -20.70 -38.10 -21.92
C TYR A 528 -21.13 -36.68 -22.28
N ARG A 529 -20.51 -35.71 -21.61
CA ARG A 529 -20.87 -34.31 -21.73
C ARG A 529 -20.06 -33.64 -22.84
N ASP A 530 -20.63 -33.57 -24.03
CA ASP A 530 -20.12 -32.83 -25.18
C ASP A 530 -21.25 -32.67 -26.21
N PHE A 531 -21.06 -31.80 -27.21
CA PHE A 531 -22.03 -31.58 -28.30
C PHE A 531 -21.57 -32.27 -29.59
N ARG A 532 -21.50 -33.59 -29.57
CA ARG A 532 -21.03 -34.44 -30.68
C ARG A 532 -22.14 -35.30 -31.25
N GLU A 533 -21.92 -35.74 -32.49
CA GLU A 533 -22.85 -36.68 -33.12
C GLU A 533 -22.84 -38.02 -32.39
N SER A 534 -24.03 -38.49 -32.02
CA SER A 534 -24.23 -39.70 -31.21
C SER A 534 -24.06 -41.01 -31.98
N ILE A 535 -24.21 -40.99 -33.30
CA ILE A 535 -24.27 -42.19 -34.17
C ILE A 535 -23.51 -41.91 -35.48
N GLY A 536 -22.22 -41.62 -35.38
CA GLY A 536 -21.36 -41.36 -36.54
C GLY A 536 -19.99 -42.02 -36.38
N PRO A 537 -19.33 -42.45 -37.47
CA PRO A 537 -18.03 -43.15 -37.40
C PRO A 537 -16.89 -42.29 -36.85
N ASN A 538 -17.02 -40.96 -36.91
CA ASN A 538 -15.94 -40.01 -36.60
C ASN A 538 -16.22 -39.12 -35.37
N TYR A 539 -17.39 -39.23 -34.73
CA TYR A 539 -17.78 -38.42 -33.55
C TYR A 539 -17.50 -36.91 -33.70
N ASN A 540 -17.85 -36.34 -34.86
CA ASN A 540 -17.62 -34.94 -35.17
C ASN A 540 -18.46 -34.01 -34.29
N TYR A 541 -18.01 -32.76 -34.15
CA TYR A 541 -18.79 -31.71 -33.49
C TYR A 541 -20.06 -31.41 -34.27
N THR A 542 -21.17 -31.32 -33.56
CA THR A 542 -22.46 -30.92 -34.13
C THR A 542 -22.48 -29.44 -34.48
N SER A 543 -23.42 -29.02 -35.32
CA SER A 543 -23.68 -27.59 -35.54
C SER A 543 -23.99 -26.86 -34.23
N LEU A 544 -24.63 -27.52 -33.26
CA LEU A 544 -24.96 -26.96 -31.96
C LEU A 544 -23.72 -26.53 -31.16
N TYR A 545 -22.65 -27.31 -31.21
CA TYR A 545 -21.37 -26.96 -30.58
C TYR A 545 -20.88 -25.57 -31.04
N TRP A 546 -20.91 -25.32 -32.34
CA TRP A 546 -20.47 -24.06 -32.92
C TRP A 546 -21.41 -22.90 -32.60
N HIS A 547 -22.73 -23.13 -32.54
CA HIS A 547 -23.69 -22.12 -32.10
C HIS A 547 -23.44 -21.70 -30.65
N ILE A 548 -23.13 -22.65 -29.75
CA ILE A 548 -22.83 -22.36 -28.35
C ILE A 548 -21.50 -21.59 -28.22
N ILE A 549 -20.46 -21.98 -28.97
CA ILE A 549 -19.20 -21.21 -28.99
C ILE A 549 -19.42 -19.79 -29.51
N ALA A 550 -20.17 -19.63 -30.60
CA ALA A 550 -20.49 -18.32 -31.13
C ALA A 550 -21.27 -17.48 -30.11
N ALA A 551 -22.25 -18.08 -29.42
CA ALA A 551 -23.02 -17.42 -28.36
C ALA A 551 -22.13 -17.00 -27.17
N ARG A 552 -21.16 -17.83 -26.76
CA ARG A 552 -20.19 -17.50 -25.70
C ARG A 552 -19.34 -16.30 -26.08
N LEU A 553 -18.79 -16.28 -27.30
CA LEU A 553 -17.98 -15.17 -27.79
C LEU A 553 -18.80 -13.88 -27.96
N ALA A 554 -20.02 -14.00 -28.51
CA ALA A 554 -20.92 -12.87 -28.67
C ALA A 554 -21.31 -12.27 -27.31
N PHE A 555 -21.66 -13.12 -26.33
CA PHE A 555 -21.93 -12.69 -24.97
C PHE A 555 -20.74 -11.95 -24.36
N MET A 556 -19.53 -12.50 -24.47
CA MET A 556 -18.32 -11.88 -23.91
C MET A 556 -18.09 -10.48 -24.48
N ILE A 557 -18.19 -10.32 -25.81
CA ILE A 557 -18.04 -9.02 -26.48
C ILE A 557 -19.13 -8.05 -26.00
N ILE A 558 -20.40 -8.47 -25.96
CA ILE A 558 -21.51 -7.61 -25.52
C ILE A 558 -21.33 -7.22 -24.05
N PHE A 559 -21.05 -8.18 -23.18
CA PHE A 559 -20.86 -7.99 -21.75
C PHE A 559 -19.75 -6.96 -21.49
N GLU A 560 -18.57 -7.13 -22.09
CA GLU A 560 -17.45 -6.22 -21.92
C GLU A 560 -17.80 -4.80 -22.37
N ASN A 561 -18.32 -4.64 -23.59
CA ASN A 561 -18.63 -3.32 -24.13
C ASN A 561 -19.72 -2.61 -23.32
N VAL A 562 -20.76 -3.33 -22.87
CA VAL A 562 -21.83 -2.76 -22.04
C VAL A 562 -21.28 -2.33 -20.69
N ILE A 563 -20.49 -3.16 -20.01
CA ILE A 563 -19.95 -2.83 -18.70
C ILE A 563 -18.95 -1.68 -18.79
N TYR A 564 -18.05 -1.68 -19.78
CA TYR A 564 -17.14 -0.55 -19.99
C TYR A 564 -17.88 0.74 -20.33
N LEU A 565 -18.97 0.69 -21.11
CA LEU A 565 -19.81 1.86 -21.35
C LEU A 565 -20.44 2.37 -20.05
N ILE A 566 -20.99 1.50 -19.22
CA ILE A 566 -21.59 1.89 -17.93
C ILE A 566 -20.52 2.50 -17.02
N VAL A 567 -19.36 1.87 -16.91
CA VAL A 567 -18.23 2.37 -16.13
C VAL A 567 -17.80 3.75 -16.63
N TYR A 568 -17.65 3.92 -17.94
CA TYR A 568 -17.32 5.21 -18.54
C TYR A 568 -18.37 6.28 -18.23
N LEU A 569 -19.66 5.95 -18.26
CA LEU A 569 -20.73 6.87 -17.86
C LEU A 569 -20.67 7.24 -16.37
N VAL A 570 -20.35 6.28 -15.49
CA VAL A 570 -20.14 6.53 -14.06
C VAL A 570 -18.94 7.45 -13.83
N GLU A 571 -17.85 7.24 -14.56
CA GLU A 571 -16.66 8.11 -14.54
C GLU A 571 -16.97 9.53 -15.00
N LEU A 572 -17.85 9.70 -16.00
CA LEU A 572 -18.32 11.04 -16.41
C LEU A 572 -19.19 11.72 -15.34
N MET A 573 -19.94 10.96 -14.56
CA MET A 573 -20.79 11.50 -13.50
C MET A 573 -20.02 11.85 -12.22
N VAL A 574 -18.90 11.16 -11.93
CA VAL A 574 -18.11 11.35 -10.72
C VAL A 574 -16.80 12.07 -11.05
N PRO A 575 -16.68 13.38 -10.75
CA PRO A 575 -15.43 14.10 -10.98
C PRO A 575 -14.32 13.61 -10.05
N ASP A 576 -13.09 13.51 -10.57
CA ASP A 576 -11.88 13.08 -9.84
C ASP A 576 -11.58 13.94 -8.59
N VAL A 577 -11.97 15.21 -8.62
CA VAL A 577 -11.77 16.17 -7.52
C VAL A 577 -13.12 16.79 -7.16
N SER A 578 -13.42 16.82 -5.86
CA SER A 578 -14.63 17.46 -5.33
C SER A 578 -14.61 18.97 -5.61
N SER A 579 -15.76 19.56 -5.94
CA SER A 579 -15.88 21.00 -6.22
C SER A 579 -15.35 21.86 -5.06
N HIS A 580 -15.67 21.49 -3.82
CA HIS A 580 -15.17 22.19 -2.62
C HIS A 580 -13.63 22.18 -2.53
N VAL A 581 -13.00 21.05 -2.89
CA VAL A 581 -11.53 20.93 -2.89
C VAL A 581 -10.94 21.77 -4.02
N GLN A 582 -11.56 21.74 -5.20
CA GLN A 582 -11.15 22.56 -6.33
C GLN A 582 -11.19 24.06 -5.98
N GLU A 583 -12.28 24.52 -5.37
CA GLU A 583 -12.42 25.89 -4.89
C GLU A 583 -11.37 26.25 -3.83
N ALA A 584 -11.10 25.36 -2.87
CA ALA A 584 -10.08 25.58 -1.86
C ALA A 584 -8.67 25.73 -2.48
N ILE A 585 -8.34 24.87 -3.45
CA ILE A 585 -7.07 24.94 -4.20
C ILE A 585 -6.98 26.25 -4.97
N ASP A 586 -8.04 26.63 -5.68
CA ASP A 586 -8.04 27.83 -6.51
C ASP A 586 -7.97 29.10 -5.64
N ARG A 587 -8.62 29.11 -4.47
CA ARG A 587 -8.44 30.17 -3.46
C ARG A 587 -7.00 30.26 -2.96
N GLN A 588 -6.37 29.12 -2.66
CA GLN A 588 -4.98 29.09 -2.19
C GLN A 588 -4.02 29.62 -3.27
N ARG A 589 -4.18 29.18 -4.53
CA ARG A 589 -3.40 29.67 -5.67
C ARG A 589 -3.59 31.17 -5.92
N TYR A 590 -4.84 31.64 -5.87
CA TYR A 590 -5.14 33.07 -6.02
C TYR A 590 -4.49 33.89 -4.91
N SER A 591 -4.55 33.41 -3.66
CA SER A 591 -3.89 34.04 -2.52
C SER A 591 -2.37 34.11 -2.75
N GLU A 592 -1.71 33.00 -3.10
CA GLU A 592 -0.28 33.01 -3.39
C GLU A 592 0.11 33.96 -4.53
N GLN A 593 -0.70 34.00 -5.59
CA GLN A 593 -0.45 34.88 -6.71
C GLN A 593 -0.63 36.36 -6.33
N SER A 594 -1.69 36.69 -5.59
CA SER A 594 -1.91 38.02 -5.04
C SER A 594 -0.75 38.48 -4.15
N HIS A 595 -0.21 37.58 -3.31
CA HIS A 595 0.97 37.86 -2.50
C HIS A 595 2.23 38.09 -3.35
N ARG A 596 2.45 37.30 -4.40
CA ARG A 596 3.57 37.49 -5.35
C ARG A 596 3.48 38.83 -6.09
N ASP A 597 2.27 39.23 -6.48
CA ASP A 597 2.05 40.43 -7.30
C ASP A 597 1.96 41.72 -6.47
N SER A 598 1.67 41.62 -5.16
CA SER A 598 1.59 42.76 -4.27
C SER A 598 2.98 43.37 -3.96
N PRO A 599 3.15 44.71 -4.05
CA PRO A 599 4.40 45.36 -3.64
C PRO A 599 4.64 45.13 -2.13
N PRO A 600 5.89 44.93 -1.68
CA PRO A 600 6.18 44.56 -0.29
C PRO A 600 5.71 45.67 0.67
N LYS A 601 4.63 45.42 1.42
CA LYS A 601 4.05 46.38 2.36
C LYS A 601 4.67 46.32 3.76
N THR A 602 5.40 45.24 4.08
CA THR A 602 5.97 45.00 5.42
C THR A 602 7.51 45.00 5.38
N PRO A 603 8.18 45.50 6.44
CA PRO A 603 9.64 45.49 6.54
C PRO A 603 10.26 44.08 6.54
N SER A 604 9.47 43.03 6.82
CA SER A 604 9.87 41.62 6.65
C SER A 604 9.94 41.19 5.18
N ALA A 605 8.96 41.60 4.34
CA ALA A 605 8.93 41.29 2.91
C ALA A 605 10.05 42.00 2.13
N VAL A 606 10.44 43.21 2.56
CA VAL A 606 11.60 43.93 2.01
C VAL A 606 12.91 43.20 2.34
N LYS A 607 13.02 42.60 3.53
CA LYS A 607 14.18 41.77 3.92
C LYS A 607 14.23 40.46 3.12
N GLU A 608 13.11 39.76 2.91
CA GLU A 608 13.10 38.56 2.06
C GLU A 608 13.50 38.85 0.61
N GLN A 609 12.96 39.92 0.01
CA GLN A 609 13.37 40.34 -1.34
C GLN A 609 14.85 40.76 -1.38
N HIS A 610 15.37 41.39 -0.32
CA HIS A 610 16.79 41.71 -0.19
C HIS A 610 17.66 40.44 -0.15
N VAL A 611 17.26 39.44 0.64
CA VAL A 611 17.96 38.16 0.75
C VAL A 611 17.95 37.41 -0.59
N ILE A 612 16.79 37.31 -1.25
CA ILE A 612 16.66 36.61 -2.54
C ILE A 612 17.47 37.30 -3.65
N LYS A 613 17.54 38.64 -3.64
CA LYS A 613 18.19 39.43 -4.70
C LYS A 613 19.71 39.55 -4.51
N ASN A 614 20.19 39.60 -3.26
CA ASN A 614 21.61 39.81 -2.96
C ASN A 614 22.35 38.53 -2.54
N HIS A 615 21.64 37.52 -2.04
CA HIS A 615 22.25 36.28 -1.54
C HIS A 615 21.68 35.05 -2.26
N LYS A 616 22.53 34.28 -2.94
CA LYS A 616 22.13 32.99 -3.56
C LYS A 616 21.90 31.88 -2.52
N HIS A 617 22.39 32.07 -1.29
CA HIS A 617 22.34 31.12 -0.17
C HIS A 617 22.10 31.89 1.14
N LEU A 618 21.61 31.21 2.20
CA LEU A 618 21.43 31.82 3.51
C LEU A 618 22.81 32.26 4.02
N PHE A 619 22.95 33.52 4.44
CA PHE A 619 24.22 34.13 4.91
C PHE A 619 24.57 33.74 6.36
N LEU A 620 24.11 32.56 6.80
CA LEU A 620 24.28 32.06 8.16
C LEU A 620 25.42 31.04 8.22
N CYS A 621 26.43 31.34 9.05
CA CYS A 621 27.48 30.40 9.39
C CYS A 621 27.07 29.66 10.66
N ILE A 622 26.89 28.35 10.58
CA ILE A 622 26.71 27.50 11.76
C ILE A 622 28.07 26.87 12.03
N GLU A 623 28.73 27.35 13.08
CA GLU A 623 30.01 26.82 13.53
C GLU A 623 29.80 25.95 14.78
N ALA A 624 30.32 24.73 14.73
CA ALA A 624 30.43 23.91 15.93
C ALA A 624 31.67 24.38 16.70
N VAL A 625 31.55 24.54 18.02
CA VAL A 625 32.71 24.91 18.84
C VAL A 625 33.72 23.76 18.89
N SER A 626 35.01 24.10 18.92
CA SER A 626 36.14 23.17 18.94
C SER A 626 35.96 22.04 19.97
N GLU A 627 36.22 20.80 19.59
CA GLU A 627 36.35 19.70 20.55
C GLU A 627 37.49 20.03 21.55
N GLY A 628 37.16 20.06 22.85
CA GLY A 628 38.09 20.43 23.93
C GLY A 628 37.67 21.67 24.74
N THR A 629 36.62 22.38 24.34
CA THR A 629 36.07 23.49 25.12
C THR A 629 35.30 22.95 26.32
N SER A 630 35.85 23.14 27.53
CA SER A 630 35.22 22.76 28.80
C SER A 630 34.00 23.63 29.06
N ALA A 631 32.82 23.16 28.65
CA ALA A 631 31.54 23.67 29.11
C ALA A 631 31.05 22.79 30.29
N PRO A 632 30.44 23.35 31.34
CA PRO A 632 30.08 22.62 32.55
C PRO A 632 28.92 21.61 32.37
N ILE A 633 28.48 21.34 31.14
CA ILE A 633 27.35 20.47 30.81
C ILE A 633 27.62 19.72 29.51
N THR A 634 27.16 18.47 29.40
CA THR A 634 27.35 17.53 28.27
C THR A 634 26.53 17.90 27.02
N ASN A 635 26.68 19.11 26.46
CA ASN A 635 25.93 19.58 25.30
C ASN A 635 26.85 20.12 24.19
N PHE A 636 26.42 19.97 22.92
CA PHE A 636 27.10 20.55 21.75
C PHE A 636 26.82 22.05 21.67
N LEU A 637 27.88 22.85 21.60
CA LEU A 637 27.81 24.30 21.48
C LEU A 637 27.85 24.69 19.98
N ILE A 638 26.83 25.40 19.52
CA ILE A 638 26.68 25.85 18.13
C ILE A 638 26.60 27.38 18.15
N THR A 639 27.47 28.04 17.38
CA THR A 639 27.43 29.48 17.15
C THR A 639 26.81 29.75 15.78
N ILE A 640 25.76 30.58 15.78
CA ILE A 640 25.12 31.07 14.55
C ILE A 640 25.67 32.47 14.29
N GLU A 641 26.50 32.60 13.26
CA GLU A 641 27.03 33.90 12.85
C GLU A 641 26.24 34.48 11.69
N ASP A 642 25.78 35.71 11.90
CA ASP A 642 25.13 36.52 10.89
C ASP A 642 26.18 37.21 10.00
N ARG A 643 26.21 36.87 8.70
CA ARG A 643 27.08 37.54 7.73
C ARG A 643 26.42 38.74 7.04
N ASP A 644 25.17 39.09 7.33
CA ASP A 644 24.50 40.29 6.80
C ASP A 644 23.72 41.08 7.89
N PRO A 645 24.28 42.22 8.37
CA PRO A 645 23.68 43.00 9.44
C PRO A 645 22.28 43.57 9.12
N LYS A 646 21.85 43.58 7.85
CA LYS A 646 20.50 44.04 7.45
C LYS A 646 19.41 43.00 7.73
N CYS A 647 19.77 41.74 7.97
CA CYS A 647 18.83 40.62 8.12
C CYS A 647 18.86 39.93 9.50
N ALA A 648 19.45 40.56 10.53
CA ALA A 648 19.60 40.01 11.88
C ALA A 648 18.32 39.50 12.58
N SER A 649 17.15 40.00 12.17
CA SER A 649 15.86 39.50 12.68
C SER A 649 15.54 38.08 12.20
N LEU A 650 16.01 37.70 11.00
CA LEU A 650 15.82 36.36 10.43
C LEU A 650 16.65 35.32 11.20
N THR A 651 17.86 35.70 11.59
CA THR A 651 18.78 34.90 12.42
C THR A 651 18.15 34.54 13.76
N ARG A 652 17.51 35.52 14.43
CA ARG A 652 16.80 35.31 15.70
C ARG A 652 15.62 34.35 15.57
N ILE A 653 14.84 34.47 14.49
CA ILE A 653 13.72 33.56 14.21
C ILE A 653 14.25 32.14 14.00
N LEU A 654 15.33 31.98 13.24
CA LEU A 654 15.97 30.68 13.02
C LEU A 654 16.57 30.11 14.31
N GLU A 655 17.19 30.93 15.16
CA GLU A 655 17.66 30.54 16.49
C GLU A 655 16.51 30.01 17.36
N THR A 656 15.36 30.70 17.39
CA THR A 656 14.17 30.25 18.13
C THR A 656 13.61 28.93 17.57
N ILE A 657 13.55 28.80 16.24
CA ILE A 657 13.15 27.57 15.55
C ILE A 657 14.11 26.42 15.88
N PHE A 658 15.43 26.66 15.89
CA PHE A 658 16.41 25.65 16.26
C PHE A 658 16.30 25.29 17.75
N LEU A 659 16.02 26.24 18.64
CA LEU A 659 15.75 25.96 20.05
C LEU A 659 14.52 25.05 20.20
N GLU A 660 13.42 25.30 19.49
CA GLU A 660 12.20 24.51 19.60
C GLU A 660 12.24 23.16 18.89
N ALA A 661 12.90 23.09 17.73
CA ALA A 661 13.03 21.87 16.94
C ALA A 661 14.04 20.89 17.55
N TRP A 662 15.01 21.40 18.32
CA TRP A 662 16.21 20.66 18.70
C TRP A 662 16.44 20.55 20.21
N TYR A 663 15.48 20.95 21.04
CA TYR A 663 15.64 20.72 22.48
C TYR A 663 15.62 19.22 22.80
N PRO A 664 16.75 18.68 23.30
CA PRO A 664 17.49 19.27 24.42
C PRO A 664 18.90 19.76 24.03
N ILE A 665 19.00 20.95 23.44
CA ILE A 665 20.27 21.69 23.34
C ILE A 665 19.96 23.17 23.61
N ILE A 666 20.54 23.71 24.68
CA ILE A 666 20.52 25.16 24.98
C ILE A 666 21.36 25.86 23.91
N VAL A 667 20.74 26.70 23.08
CA VAL A 667 21.45 27.67 22.24
C VAL A 667 21.79 28.87 23.11
N VAL A 668 23.09 29.11 23.38
CA VAL A 668 23.56 30.36 23.98
C VAL A 668 24.03 31.28 22.87
N THR A 669 23.31 32.37 22.62
CA THR A 669 23.74 33.44 21.73
C THR A 669 24.43 34.53 22.54
N ASN A 670 25.66 34.92 22.18
CA ASN A 670 26.28 36.10 22.80
C ASN A 670 25.49 37.37 22.39
N SER A 671 25.04 38.11 23.41
CA SER A 671 24.39 39.42 23.25
C SER A 671 25.28 40.38 22.46
N ARG A 672 24.63 41.27 21.70
CA ARG A 672 25.24 42.27 20.81
C ARG A 672 26.28 43.17 21.51
N GLU A 673 26.18 43.32 22.82
CA GLU A 673 27.13 44.12 23.64
C GLU A 673 28.51 43.47 23.76
N ILE A 674 28.64 42.14 23.65
CA ILE A 674 29.93 41.45 23.79
C ILE A 674 30.76 41.50 22.49
N LYS A 675 30.14 41.79 21.34
CA LYS A 675 30.82 41.83 20.03
C LYS A 675 31.48 43.18 19.70
N GLN A 676 31.43 44.16 20.59
CA GLN A 676 32.02 45.49 20.37
C GLN A 676 33.26 45.79 21.21
N ASN A 677 33.72 44.85 22.05
CA ASN A 677 34.97 44.98 22.79
C ASN A 677 36.06 44.04 22.27
#